data_AF-A0A9Q3L903-F1
#
_entry.id   AF-A0A9Q3L903-F1
#
_cell.length_a   1.000
_cell.length_b   1.000
_cell.length_c   1.000
_cell.angle_alpha   90.00
_cell.angle_beta   90.00
_cell.angle_gamma   90.00
#
_symmetry.space_group_name_H-M   'P 1'
#
loop_
_entity.id
_entity.type
_entity.pdbx_description
1 polymer ?
#
loop_
_entity_poly.entity_id
_entity_poly.type
_entity_poly.pdbx_seq_one_letter_code
_entity_poly.pdbx_strand_id
1 'polypeptide(L)'
;MEKQNNLKNKYSMTLLTEEQIKIIEELSNESDNRDQSEIPAIELKNLYIDFGETLAVDDVSFKIPEGKLVTLLGPSGSGKSTTLNAIAGLLTPTSGKILFRGKDVTSFSPQKRKLGFVFQNYALYPHMSVYANIAFPLKNDAAWKNNVIFKKNLAKNRIMEIYLRKLGATNEEIEELHVAHKWTKTISEELTFRLNNINAKLSSDVEVAQSRYKLVSVHENSELSKLAKDILKNQSLTKKETKQKIRLVKEKFKENKNSGLVQSNLTHSEVLQSIDKELFKFNPTKNIEEIQDQIAKIQSAILSLTSVQFDDLLLSERIKVIKAEDKLISLVMKYKYQINSLKIREKYKEEKIKEKENYEKAKEDYKLAYSENEELKTLKSYDKTLAKLVKNNYNHIKKTLLSKYPTLDKVMKEDASQGRKMLDIKEKEAIKELTKDIISIRQAIHNEVMEVAKRVEIIPILQKKPTRLSGGQQQRVSIARAIVKKPQILLMDEPLSNLDAKLRISTRQWIREIQQSLGITTVFVTHDQEEAMSISDIVICMSMARVQQMGSPMELYNKPKNQFVARFLGMPEMGLFPAKYEKGKIFIDQTVISNINIKDKETAQLNVGVRSEDFEIVKTKATADFTGIVKVVENFGKESKLIVEIPNIGKINFLLDNKMHYELGQEIFFNLPKNRLHIFDAITEERLQYEVKK
;
A
#
# COMPACT_ATOMS: atom_id res chain seq x y z
N MET A 1 -33.97 46.10 3.32
CA MET A 1 -33.09 46.92 2.46
C MET A 1 -32.32 48.03 3.21
N GLU A 2 -32.31 48.08 4.55
CA GLU A 2 -31.58 49.14 5.30
C GLU A 2 -30.37 48.68 6.14
N LYS A 3 -29.92 47.42 6.00
CA LYS A 3 -28.65 46.95 6.59
C LYS A 3 -27.48 46.84 5.59
N GLN A 4 -27.69 47.23 4.33
CA GLN A 4 -26.73 47.02 3.24
C GLN A 4 -25.82 48.22 2.92
N ASN A 5 -26.02 49.38 3.55
CA ASN A 5 -25.37 50.63 3.14
C ASN A 5 -24.11 51.05 3.93
N ASN A 6 -23.40 50.13 4.60
CA ASN A 6 -22.32 50.55 5.51
C ASN A 6 -21.10 49.63 5.63
N LEU A 7 -20.71 48.94 4.55
CA LEU A 7 -19.53 48.06 4.57
C LEU A 7 -18.32 48.63 3.82
N LYS A 8 -18.53 49.32 2.70
CA LYS A 8 -17.48 50.09 2.01
C LYS A 8 -16.89 51.23 2.84
N ASN A 9 -17.70 51.77 3.76
CA ASN A 9 -17.30 52.83 4.70
C ASN A 9 -16.66 52.29 5.99
N LYS A 10 -16.76 50.98 6.27
CA LYS A 10 -16.24 50.38 7.51
C LYS A 10 -14.80 49.89 7.40
N TYR A 11 -14.35 49.61 6.18
CA TYR A 11 -12.99 49.19 5.85
C TYR A 11 -12.58 49.89 4.56
N SER A 12 -11.46 50.61 4.56
CA SER A 12 -10.84 51.36 3.46
C SER A 12 -10.33 50.46 2.30
N MET A 13 -11.13 49.47 1.89
CA MET A 13 -10.84 48.45 0.87
C MET A 13 -10.95 49.02 -0.55
N THR A 14 -10.24 50.11 -0.82
CA THR A 14 -10.30 50.94 -2.03
C THR A 14 -10.03 50.20 -3.34
N LEU A 15 -9.42 49.01 -3.29
CA LEU A 15 -9.07 48.20 -4.47
C LEU A 15 -10.04 47.04 -4.75
N LEU A 16 -11.11 46.86 -3.95
CA LEU A 16 -12.10 45.79 -4.09
C LEU A 16 -13.52 46.37 -4.30
N THR A 17 -14.31 45.74 -5.17
CA THR A 17 -15.73 46.09 -5.34
C THR A 17 -16.59 45.46 -4.23
N GLU A 18 -17.80 45.99 -3.99
CA GLU A 18 -18.72 45.45 -2.98
C GLU A 18 -19.12 43.99 -3.27
N GLU A 19 -19.28 43.66 -4.55
CA GLU A 19 -19.56 42.30 -5.01
C GLU A 19 -18.39 41.35 -4.70
N GLN A 20 -17.15 41.80 -4.89
CA GLN A 20 -15.95 41.02 -4.55
C GLN A 20 -15.81 40.79 -3.05
N ILE A 21 -16.10 41.80 -2.22
CA ILE A 21 -16.06 41.68 -0.76
C ILE A 21 -17.07 40.63 -0.28
N LYS A 22 -18.29 40.66 -0.82
CA LYS A 22 -19.33 39.68 -0.47
C LYS A 22 -18.93 38.24 -0.79
N ILE A 23 -18.36 38.02 -1.98
CA ILE A 23 -17.86 36.69 -2.40
C ILE A 23 -16.75 36.21 -1.46
N ILE A 24 -15.83 37.10 -1.06
CA ILE A 24 -14.73 36.76 -0.16
C ILE A 24 -15.24 36.31 1.21
N GLU A 25 -16.24 37.02 1.76
CA GLU A 25 -16.85 36.68 3.04
C GLU A 25 -17.62 35.37 2.98
N GLU A 26 -18.38 35.11 1.91
CA GLU A 26 -19.06 33.82 1.68
C GLU A 26 -18.05 32.67 1.64
N LEU A 27 -16.98 32.81 0.84
CA LEU A 27 -15.91 31.81 0.77
C LEU A 27 -15.22 31.60 2.13
N SER A 28 -15.00 32.67 2.90
CA SER A 28 -14.36 32.58 4.22
C SER A 28 -15.27 31.92 5.26
N ASN A 29 -16.56 32.27 5.30
CA ASN A 29 -17.53 31.72 6.26
C ASN A 29 -17.79 30.24 6.01
N GLU A 30 -17.87 29.83 4.74
CA GLU A 30 -18.00 28.41 4.39
C GLU A 30 -16.75 27.59 4.71
N SER A 31 -15.56 28.20 4.63
CA SER A 31 -14.32 27.57 5.06
C SER A 31 -14.29 27.33 6.58
N ASP A 32 -14.77 28.32 7.36
CA ASP A 32 -14.82 28.27 8.82
C ASP A 32 -15.88 27.25 9.33
N ASN A 33 -16.91 26.91 8.53
CA ASN A 33 -17.99 25.97 8.89
C ASN A 33 -17.84 24.53 8.36
N ARG A 34 -16.74 24.19 7.67
CA ARG A 34 -16.56 22.83 7.13
C ARG A 34 -16.10 21.85 8.19
N ASP A 35 -16.84 20.75 8.27
CA ASP A 35 -16.41 19.59 9.02
C ASP A 35 -15.26 18.90 8.26
N GLN A 36 -14.02 19.17 8.67
CA GLN A 36 -12.81 18.58 8.07
C GLN A 36 -12.72 17.05 8.28
N SER A 37 -13.69 16.45 8.99
CA SER A 37 -13.68 15.04 9.41
C SER A 37 -14.06 14.02 8.33
N GLU A 38 -14.69 14.43 7.22
CA GLU A 38 -15.15 13.48 6.19
C GLU A 38 -14.12 13.13 5.09
N ILE A 39 -13.07 13.93 4.91
CA ILE A 39 -12.11 13.73 3.81
C ILE A 39 -10.98 12.79 4.28
N PRO A 40 -10.77 11.63 3.63
CA PRO A 40 -9.71 10.72 4.01
C PRO A 40 -8.33 11.34 3.75
N ALA A 41 -7.38 11.01 4.62
CA ALA A 41 -5.99 11.43 4.46
C ALA A 41 -5.36 10.84 3.19
N ILE A 42 -5.62 9.55 2.94
CA ILE A 42 -5.17 8.82 1.75
C ILE A 42 -6.36 8.03 1.20
N GLU A 43 -6.57 8.10 -0.10
CA GLU A 43 -7.53 7.27 -0.82
C GLU A 43 -6.83 6.63 -2.03
N LEU A 44 -6.93 5.31 -2.12
CA LEU A 44 -6.53 4.53 -3.29
C LEU A 44 -7.77 4.13 -4.06
N LYS A 45 -7.78 4.37 -5.37
CA LYS A 45 -8.86 3.99 -6.28
C LYS A 45 -8.33 3.11 -7.39
N ASN A 46 -8.80 1.86 -7.44
CA ASN A 46 -8.52 0.87 -8.47
C ASN A 46 -7.03 0.81 -8.82
N LEU A 47 -6.18 0.71 -7.81
CA LEU A 47 -4.74 0.76 -8.01
C LEU A 47 -4.25 -0.57 -8.58
N TYR A 48 -3.60 -0.53 -9.74
CA TYR A 48 -2.92 -1.68 -10.33
C TYR A 48 -1.45 -1.38 -10.54
N ILE A 49 -0.62 -2.36 -10.21
CA ILE A 49 0.82 -2.29 -10.39
C ILE A 49 1.29 -3.62 -10.95
N ASP A 50 1.56 -3.61 -12.25
CA ASP A 50 2.09 -4.75 -12.98
C ASP A 50 3.54 -4.45 -13.42
N PHE A 51 4.44 -5.34 -13.06
CA PHE A 51 5.84 -5.31 -13.52
C PHE A 51 6.04 -6.04 -14.85
N GLY A 52 4.95 -6.45 -15.51
CA GLY A 52 4.90 -7.22 -16.75
C GLY A 52 5.07 -8.73 -16.52
N GLU A 53 5.92 -9.11 -15.56
CA GLU A 53 6.13 -10.51 -15.18
C GLU A 53 5.16 -10.99 -14.10
N THR A 54 4.76 -10.07 -13.22
CA THR A 54 3.98 -10.32 -12.02
C THR A 54 3.12 -9.12 -11.70
N LEU A 55 1.82 -9.34 -11.61
CA LEU A 55 0.88 -8.37 -11.06
C LEU A 55 1.10 -8.29 -9.55
N ALA A 56 1.73 -7.21 -9.10
CA ALA A 56 2.12 -7.03 -7.70
C ALA A 56 1.03 -6.35 -6.87
N VAL A 57 0.14 -5.60 -7.52
CA VAL A 57 -1.04 -4.98 -6.91
C VAL A 57 -2.19 -5.10 -7.91
N ASP A 58 -3.30 -5.68 -7.46
CA ASP A 58 -4.48 -5.98 -8.28
C ASP A 58 -5.74 -5.37 -7.62
N ASP A 59 -6.31 -4.36 -8.29
CA ASP A 59 -7.50 -3.62 -7.86
C ASP A 59 -7.52 -3.19 -6.39
N VAL A 60 -6.42 -2.59 -5.92
CA VAL A 60 -6.36 -2.14 -4.52
C VAL A 60 -7.09 -0.81 -4.36
N SER A 61 -8.20 -0.86 -3.63
CA SER A 61 -9.04 0.29 -3.30
C SER A 61 -9.34 0.35 -1.81
N PHE A 62 -8.92 1.42 -1.13
CA PHE A 62 -9.25 1.66 0.28
C PHE A 62 -9.04 3.13 0.68
N LYS A 63 -9.59 3.50 1.84
CA LYS A 63 -9.49 4.85 2.42
C LYS A 63 -8.80 4.79 3.78
N ILE A 64 -7.90 5.73 4.04
CA ILE A 64 -7.21 5.90 5.32
C ILE A 64 -7.71 7.21 5.96
N PRO A 65 -8.37 7.13 7.13
CA PRO A 65 -8.82 8.33 7.85
C PRO A 65 -7.65 9.16 8.41
N GLU A 66 -7.91 10.44 8.67
CA GLU A 66 -6.93 11.33 9.32
C GLU A 66 -6.56 10.88 10.73
N GLY A 67 -5.29 11.05 11.08
CA GLY A 67 -4.74 10.79 12.42
C GLY A 67 -4.72 9.32 12.83
N LYS A 68 -5.11 8.38 11.96
CA LYS A 68 -5.11 6.94 12.25
C LYS A 68 -3.78 6.28 11.89
N LEU A 69 -3.44 5.24 12.65
CA LEU A 69 -2.37 4.30 12.30
C LEU A 69 -3.00 3.09 11.59
N VAL A 70 -2.70 2.96 10.30
CA VAL A 70 -3.19 1.87 9.46
C VAL A 70 -2.05 0.95 9.09
N THR A 71 -2.22 -0.35 9.28
CA THR A 71 -1.19 -1.35 8.92
C THR A 71 -1.58 -2.13 7.68
N LEU A 72 -0.68 -2.19 6.70
CA LEU A 72 -0.71 -3.16 5.61
C LEU A 72 -0.04 -4.44 6.11
N LEU A 73 -0.80 -5.53 6.18
CA LEU A 73 -0.39 -6.81 6.73
C LEU A 73 -0.56 -7.93 5.70
N GLY A 74 0.32 -8.93 5.69
CA GLY A 74 0.23 -10.08 4.80
C GLY A 74 1.57 -10.77 4.54
N PRO A 75 1.58 -11.94 3.88
CA PRO A 75 2.79 -12.72 3.62
C PRO A 75 3.75 -12.02 2.65
N SER A 76 4.97 -12.53 2.52
CA SER A 76 5.93 -12.02 1.53
C SER A 76 5.33 -12.11 0.12
N GLY A 77 5.54 -11.07 -0.70
CA GLY A 77 4.99 -11.00 -2.06
C GLY A 77 3.50 -10.58 -2.15
N SER A 78 2.83 -10.24 -1.05
CA SER A 78 1.41 -9.85 -1.09
C SER A 78 1.09 -8.45 -1.64
N GLY A 79 2.11 -7.66 -2.02
CA GLY A 79 1.92 -6.32 -2.61
C GLY A 79 1.97 -5.14 -1.64
N LYS A 80 2.29 -5.36 -0.35
CA LYS A 80 2.31 -4.32 0.71
C LYS A 80 3.32 -3.20 0.44
N SER A 81 4.61 -3.54 0.35
CA SER A 81 5.67 -2.54 0.12
C SER A 81 5.53 -1.93 -1.28
N THR A 82 5.03 -2.67 -2.26
CA THR A 82 4.69 -2.14 -3.59
C THR A 82 3.62 -1.05 -3.50
N THR A 83 2.55 -1.31 -2.74
CA THR A 83 1.47 -0.34 -2.48
C THR A 83 2.00 0.87 -1.70
N LEU A 84 2.80 0.66 -0.65
CA LEU A 84 3.41 1.74 0.14
C LEU A 84 4.34 2.62 -0.72
N ASN A 85 5.18 2.00 -1.56
CA ASN A 85 6.08 2.71 -2.47
C ASN A 85 5.31 3.50 -3.53
N ALA A 86 4.16 2.99 -3.97
CA ALA A 86 3.27 3.73 -4.84
C ALA A 86 2.66 4.94 -4.14
N ILE A 87 2.21 4.82 -2.88
CA ILE A 87 1.76 5.95 -2.03
C ILE A 87 2.90 6.96 -1.82
N ALA A 88 4.13 6.49 -1.66
CA ALA A 88 5.31 7.35 -1.50
C ALA A 88 5.71 8.09 -2.79
N GLY A 89 5.27 7.63 -3.95
CA GLY A 89 5.73 8.10 -5.26
C GLY A 89 7.10 7.58 -5.66
N LEU A 90 7.61 6.56 -4.95
CA LEU A 90 8.83 5.83 -5.32
C LEU A 90 8.58 4.84 -6.46
N LEU A 91 7.32 4.45 -6.64
CA LEU A 91 6.85 3.61 -7.71
C LEU A 91 5.66 4.27 -8.40
N THR A 92 5.67 4.31 -9.73
CA THR A 92 4.53 4.80 -10.51
C THR A 92 3.54 3.66 -10.72
N PRO A 93 2.26 3.81 -10.35
CA PRO A 93 1.28 2.77 -10.62
C PRO A 93 1.01 2.64 -12.11
N THR A 94 0.64 1.44 -12.54
CA THR A 94 0.29 1.14 -13.92
C THR A 94 -1.04 1.79 -14.30
N SER A 95 -2.03 1.74 -13.41
CA SER A 95 -3.31 2.45 -13.50
C SER A 95 -3.90 2.68 -12.10
N GLY A 96 -5.01 3.43 -12.05
CA GLY A 96 -5.63 3.83 -10.81
C GLY A 96 -5.07 5.15 -10.27
N LYS A 97 -5.57 5.54 -9.09
CA LYS A 97 -5.30 6.85 -8.50
C LYS A 97 -4.94 6.78 -7.03
N ILE A 98 -4.10 7.73 -6.65
CA ILE A 98 -3.67 7.99 -5.28
C ILE A 98 -4.05 9.43 -4.95
N LEU A 99 -4.98 9.61 -4.02
CA LEU A 99 -5.48 10.91 -3.61
C LEU A 99 -5.08 11.18 -2.16
N PHE A 100 -4.55 12.37 -1.89
CA PHE A 100 -4.30 12.86 -0.54
C PHE A 100 -5.28 13.99 -0.24
N ARG A 101 -6.16 13.81 0.75
CA ARG A 101 -7.23 14.78 1.07
C ARG A 101 -8.02 15.22 -0.16
N GLY A 102 -8.43 14.27 -1.00
CA GLY A 102 -9.15 14.52 -2.26
C GLY A 102 -8.30 15.06 -3.43
N LYS A 103 -7.03 15.40 -3.21
CA LYS A 103 -6.13 15.84 -4.27
C LYS A 103 -5.39 14.67 -4.90
N ASP A 104 -5.52 14.49 -6.21
CA ASP A 104 -4.73 13.49 -6.94
C ASP A 104 -3.23 13.83 -6.90
N VAL A 105 -2.44 12.90 -6.39
CA VAL A 105 -0.98 12.97 -6.27
C VAL A 105 -0.27 11.88 -7.07
N THR A 106 -0.98 11.13 -7.91
CA THR A 106 -0.47 9.95 -8.63
C THR A 106 0.79 10.28 -9.44
N SER A 107 0.80 11.43 -10.14
CA SER A 107 1.94 11.90 -10.94
C SER A 107 2.99 12.69 -10.15
N PHE A 108 2.78 12.91 -8.85
CA PHE A 108 3.68 13.73 -8.04
C PHE A 108 4.91 12.93 -7.64
N SER A 109 6.08 13.56 -7.76
CA SER A 109 7.33 13.01 -7.20
C SER A 109 7.26 12.92 -5.67
N PRO A 110 8.05 12.05 -5.02
CA PRO A 110 8.04 11.88 -3.57
C PRO A 110 8.15 13.18 -2.78
N GLN A 111 9.00 14.11 -3.26
CA GLN A 111 9.19 15.42 -2.62
C GLN A 111 7.93 16.28 -2.67
N LYS A 112 7.18 16.26 -3.79
CA LYS A 112 5.94 17.03 -3.96
C LYS A 112 4.79 16.48 -3.11
N ARG A 113 4.87 15.21 -2.70
CA ARG A 113 3.86 14.55 -1.84
C ARG A 113 3.95 14.94 -0.36
N LYS A 114 5.04 15.62 0.05
CA LYS A 114 5.22 16.19 1.41
C LYS A 114 4.97 15.21 2.56
N LEU A 115 5.39 13.95 2.38
CA LEU A 115 5.26 12.86 3.35
C LEU A 115 6.58 12.59 4.08
N GLY A 116 6.48 11.99 5.26
CA GLY A 116 7.61 11.33 5.94
C GLY A 116 7.71 9.88 5.49
N PHE A 117 8.93 9.36 5.31
CA PHE A 117 9.15 7.96 4.96
C PHE A 117 10.25 7.36 5.83
N VAL A 118 9.97 6.20 6.41
CA VAL A 118 10.89 5.39 7.21
C VAL A 118 11.16 4.09 6.44
N PHE A 119 12.42 3.90 6.04
CA PHE A 119 12.86 2.73 5.30
C PHE A 119 13.25 1.59 6.24
N GLN A 120 13.11 0.36 5.75
CA GLN A 120 13.54 -0.87 6.42
C GLN A 120 15.01 -0.81 6.88
N ASN A 121 15.92 -0.38 5.99
CA ASN A 121 17.36 -0.27 6.30
C ASN A 121 17.76 1.05 6.97
N TYR A 122 16.80 1.78 7.57
CA TYR A 122 16.92 3.12 8.17
C TYR A 122 17.30 4.25 7.19
N ALA A 123 18.02 3.94 6.12
CA ALA A 123 18.53 4.83 5.07
C ALA A 123 19.27 6.06 5.62
N LEU A 124 20.01 5.91 6.73
CA LEU A 124 20.77 7.01 7.35
C LEU A 124 22.04 7.34 6.56
N TYR A 125 22.44 8.61 6.54
CA TYR A 125 23.70 9.03 5.92
C TYR A 125 24.87 8.71 6.88
N PRO A 126 25.73 7.73 6.56
CA PRO A 126 26.72 7.20 7.51
C PRO A 126 27.86 8.19 7.80
N HIS A 127 28.13 9.10 6.86
CA HIS A 127 29.16 10.12 6.98
C HIS A 127 28.71 11.34 7.82
N MET A 128 27.40 11.51 8.03
CA MET A 128 26.82 12.61 8.80
C MET A 128 26.60 12.22 10.27
N SER A 129 26.62 13.20 11.19
CA SER A 129 26.17 12.96 12.57
C SER A 129 24.66 12.74 12.64
N VAL A 130 24.16 12.27 13.78
CA VAL A 130 22.72 12.17 14.05
C VAL A 130 22.03 13.52 13.89
N TYR A 131 22.60 14.59 14.47
CA TYR A 131 22.09 15.95 14.30
C TYR A 131 22.00 16.34 12.82
N ALA A 132 23.06 16.07 12.05
CA ALA A 132 23.09 16.40 10.63
C ALA A 132 22.07 15.59 9.81
N ASN A 133 21.86 14.31 10.15
CA ASN A 133 20.82 13.47 9.54
C ASN A 133 19.42 14.05 9.74
N ILE A 134 19.10 14.53 10.96
CA ILE A 134 17.78 15.10 11.29
C ILE A 134 17.64 16.52 10.72
N ALA A 135 18.72 17.31 10.68
CA ALA A 135 18.70 18.65 10.11
C ALA A 135 18.63 18.67 8.56
N PHE A 136 19.08 17.59 7.91
CA PHE A 136 19.22 17.52 6.45
C PHE A 136 17.92 17.80 5.68
N PRO A 137 16.76 17.22 6.04
CA PRO A 137 15.51 17.50 5.34
C PRO A 137 15.10 18.98 5.42
N LEU A 138 15.33 19.66 6.56
CA LEU A 138 15.01 21.08 6.74
C LEU A 138 15.93 22.00 5.92
N LYS A 139 17.22 21.66 5.83
CA LYS A 139 18.19 22.43 5.04
C LYS A 139 17.85 22.45 3.55
N ASN A 140 17.22 21.41 3.04
CA ASN A 140 16.92 21.26 1.61
C ASN A 140 15.46 21.60 1.25
N ASP A 141 14.66 22.08 2.21
CA ASP A 141 13.24 22.38 1.98
C ASP A 141 12.99 23.88 1.86
N ALA A 142 12.76 24.34 0.63
CA ALA A 142 12.45 25.75 0.35
C ALA A 142 11.09 26.16 0.94
N ALA A 143 10.09 25.28 0.92
CA ALA A 143 8.76 25.59 1.43
C ALA A 143 8.78 25.77 2.95
N TRP A 144 9.52 24.91 3.66
CA TRP A 144 9.72 25.03 5.11
C TRP A 144 10.45 26.34 5.46
N LYS A 145 11.55 26.67 4.77
CA LYS A 145 12.27 27.93 4.98
C LYS A 145 11.38 29.15 4.76
N ASN A 146 10.58 29.13 3.69
CA ASN A 146 9.63 30.19 3.39
C ASN A 146 8.57 30.34 4.49
N ASN A 147 8.10 29.23 5.07
CA ASN A 147 7.18 29.27 6.21
C ASN A 147 7.83 29.89 7.45
N VAL A 148 9.09 29.55 7.75
CA VAL A 148 9.84 30.19 8.85
C VAL A 148 9.97 31.70 8.62
N ILE A 149 10.33 32.12 7.41
CA ILE A 149 10.42 33.54 7.03
C ILE A 149 9.04 34.22 7.17
N PHE A 150 7.98 33.53 6.76
CA PHE A 150 6.61 34.01 6.87
C PHE A 150 6.20 34.21 8.34
N LYS A 151 6.39 33.21 9.21
CA LYS A 151 6.12 33.32 10.66
C LYS A 151 6.89 34.47 11.29
N LYS A 152 8.16 34.62 10.93
CA LYS A 152 8.99 35.76 11.36
C LYS A 152 8.39 37.10 10.93
N ASN A 153 7.93 37.22 9.68
CA ASN A 153 7.31 38.45 9.19
C ASN A 153 5.95 38.71 9.84
N LEU A 154 5.16 37.67 10.08
CA LEU A 154 3.88 37.76 10.79
C LEU A 154 4.09 38.24 12.23
N ALA A 155 5.05 37.66 12.95
CA ALA A 155 5.42 38.09 14.30
C ALA A 155 5.85 39.56 14.31
N LYS A 156 6.66 39.99 13.34
CA LYS A 156 7.03 41.40 13.19
C LYS A 156 5.82 42.30 12.95
N ASN A 157 4.88 41.90 12.09
CA ASN A 157 3.66 42.67 11.83
C ASN A 157 2.79 42.77 13.10
N ARG A 158 2.65 41.68 13.87
CA ARG A 158 1.89 41.71 15.14
C ARG A 158 2.54 42.61 16.19
N ILE A 159 3.86 42.60 16.28
CA ILE A 159 4.58 43.54 17.15
C ILE A 159 4.34 44.98 16.66
N MET A 160 4.42 45.20 15.35
CA MET A 160 4.13 46.49 14.73
C MET A 160 2.72 46.99 15.07
N GLU A 161 1.70 46.13 15.05
CA GLU A 161 0.32 46.46 15.44
C GLU A 161 0.22 46.92 16.91
N ILE A 162 0.93 46.27 17.84
CA ILE A 162 0.95 46.69 19.26
C ILE A 162 1.48 48.12 19.38
N TYR A 163 2.57 48.44 18.67
CA TYR A 163 3.13 49.80 18.67
C TYR A 163 2.23 50.80 17.94
N LEU A 164 1.57 50.40 16.86
CA LEU A 164 0.58 51.25 16.17
C LEU A 164 -0.57 51.65 17.10
N ARG A 165 -1.11 50.73 17.92
CA ARG A 165 -2.13 51.06 18.94
C ARG A 165 -1.65 52.14 19.89
N LYS A 166 -0.39 52.05 20.35
CA LYS A 166 0.20 53.07 21.24
C LYS A 166 0.45 54.40 20.57
N LEU A 167 0.71 54.42 19.27
CA LEU A 167 0.89 55.64 18.49
C LEU A 167 -0.45 56.28 18.06
N GLY A 168 -1.58 55.76 18.55
CA GLY A 168 -2.91 56.31 18.27
C GLY A 168 -3.52 55.81 16.96
N ALA A 169 -3.10 54.65 16.45
CA ALA A 169 -3.85 53.95 15.42
C ALA A 169 -5.20 53.50 15.96
N THR A 170 -6.24 53.73 15.19
CA THR A 170 -7.60 53.32 15.55
C THR A 170 -7.72 51.79 15.52
N ASN A 171 -8.61 51.24 16.35
CA ASN A 171 -8.89 49.80 16.32
C ASN A 171 -9.42 49.35 14.95
N GLU A 172 -10.10 50.25 14.22
CA GLU A 172 -10.63 50.00 12.88
C GLU A 172 -9.51 49.79 11.85
N GLU A 173 -8.47 50.65 11.85
CA GLU A 173 -7.31 50.53 10.95
C GLU A 173 -6.53 49.23 11.14
N ILE A 174 -6.45 48.74 12.38
CA ILE A 174 -5.73 47.51 12.71
C ILE A 174 -6.55 46.29 12.33
N GLU A 175 -7.85 46.32 12.61
CA GLU A 175 -8.77 45.26 12.22
C GLU A 175 -8.86 45.13 10.70
N GLU A 176 -8.80 46.26 9.98
CA GLU A 176 -8.75 46.28 8.52
C GLU A 176 -7.52 45.54 7.97
N LEU A 177 -6.33 45.79 8.56
CA LEU A 177 -5.10 45.11 8.17
C LEU A 177 -5.14 43.60 8.47
N HIS A 178 -5.72 43.22 9.61
CA HIS A 178 -5.92 41.83 10.01
C HIS A 178 -6.86 41.08 9.07
N VAL A 179 -8.03 41.65 8.79
CA VAL A 179 -9.03 41.05 7.90
C VAL A 179 -8.45 40.89 6.49
N ALA A 180 -7.79 41.93 5.97
CA ALA A 180 -7.12 41.87 4.67
C ALA A 180 -6.05 40.77 4.63
N HIS A 181 -5.27 40.59 5.70
CA HIS A 181 -4.30 39.50 5.78
C HIS A 181 -4.96 38.12 5.84
N LYS A 182 -6.00 37.93 6.67
CA LYS A 182 -6.76 36.68 6.78
C LYS A 182 -7.29 36.26 5.40
N TRP A 183 -7.91 37.19 4.68
CA TRP A 183 -8.47 36.95 3.35
C TRP A 183 -7.43 36.49 2.33
N THR A 184 -6.21 37.05 2.33
CA THR A 184 -5.15 36.60 1.39
C THR A 184 -4.83 35.11 1.53
N LYS A 185 -4.89 34.57 2.75
CA LYS A 185 -4.62 33.17 3.03
C LYS A 185 -5.83 32.30 2.73
N THR A 186 -6.97 32.65 3.31
CA THR A 186 -8.21 31.85 3.22
C THR A 186 -8.63 31.68 1.77
N ILE A 187 -8.64 32.76 0.97
CA ILE A 187 -9.09 32.70 -0.43
C ILE A 187 -8.18 31.81 -1.27
N SER A 188 -6.86 31.92 -1.10
CA SER A 188 -5.92 31.13 -1.90
C SER A 188 -6.05 29.63 -1.60
N GLU A 189 -6.23 29.26 -0.33
CA GLU A 189 -6.41 27.86 0.09
C GLU A 189 -7.77 27.32 -0.35
N GLU A 190 -8.83 28.12 -0.15
CA GLU A 190 -10.23 27.77 -0.42
C GLU A 190 -10.53 27.64 -1.92
N LEU A 191 -10.08 28.58 -2.74
CA LEU A 191 -10.26 28.52 -4.20
C LEU A 191 -9.54 27.31 -4.78
N THR A 192 -8.30 27.06 -4.34
CA THR A 192 -7.52 25.89 -4.77
C THR A 192 -8.26 24.59 -4.40
N PHE A 193 -8.82 24.52 -3.19
CA PHE A 193 -9.57 23.35 -2.73
C PHE A 193 -10.84 23.10 -3.55
N ARG A 194 -11.69 24.12 -3.75
CA ARG A 194 -12.93 23.98 -4.55
C ARG A 194 -12.65 23.57 -5.98
N LEU A 195 -11.67 24.23 -6.61
CA LEU A 195 -11.26 23.88 -7.96
C LEU A 195 -10.82 22.42 -8.04
N ASN A 196 -10.04 21.93 -7.08
CA ASN A 196 -9.64 20.53 -7.06
C ASN A 196 -10.83 19.59 -6.87
N ASN A 197 -11.76 19.88 -5.96
CA ASN A 197 -12.93 19.03 -5.71
C ASN A 197 -13.88 18.94 -6.90
N ILE A 198 -14.18 20.07 -7.54
CA ILE A 198 -15.05 20.09 -8.73
C ILE A 198 -14.37 19.34 -9.86
N ASN A 199 -13.08 19.60 -10.10
CA ASN A 199 -12.31 18.86 -11.11
C ASN A 199 -12.31 17.35 -10.82
N ALA A 200 -12.10 16.92 -9.57
CA ALA A 200 -12.09 15.50 -9.20
C ALA A 200 -13.45 14.80 -9.37
N LYS A 201 -14.56 15.52 -9.10
CA LYS A 201 -15.91 15.01 -9.36
C LYS A 201 -16.15 14.85 -10.86
N LEU A 202 -15.88 15.90 -11.64
CA LEU A 202 -16.11 15.90 -13.08
C LEU A 202 -15.28 14.86 -13.81
N SER A 203 -14.02 14.66 -13.39
CA SER A 203 -13.09 13.76 -14.08
C SER A 203 -13.18 12.29 -13.68
N SER A 204 -13.93 11.92 -12.62
CA SER A 204 -13.98 10.54 -12.10
C SER A 204 -14.26 9.48 -13.17
N ASP A 205 -15.32 9.66 -13.95
CA ASP A 205 -15.78 8.63 -14.88
C ASP A 205 -14.80 8.44 -16.05
N VAL A 206 -14.24 9.55 -16.55
CA VAL A 206 -13.16 9.53 -17.56
C VAL A 206 -11.95 8.77 -17.07
N GLU A 207 -11.59 8.99 -15.81
CA GLU A 207 -10.39 8.43 -15.22
C GLU A 207 -10.51 6.93 -14.98
N VAL A 208 -11.69 6.47 -14.55
CA VAL A 208 -12.02 5.05 -14.46
C VAL A 208 -11.96 4.41 -15.84
N ALA A 209 -12.59 5.01 -16.84
CA ALA A 209 -12.60 4.49 -18.21
C ALA A 209 -11.19 4.47 -18.83
N GLN A 210 -10.38 5.52 -18.61
CA GLN A 210 -8.99 5.57 -19.06
C GLN A 210 -8.14 4.48 -18.41
N SER A 211 -8.35 4.23 -17.12
CA SER A 211 -7.63 3.20 -16.37
C SER A 211 -7.96 1.81 -16.91
N ARG A 212 -9.25 1.51 -17.14
CA ARG A 212 -9.70 0.25 -17.76
C ARG A 212 -9.08 0.07 -19.14
N TYR A 213 -9.12 1.09 -19.98
CA TYR A 213 -8.50 1.04 -21.31
C TYR A 213 -6.99 0.74 -21.27
N LYS A 214 -6.24 1.37 -20.35
CA LYS A 214 -4.82 1.08 -20.15
C LYS A 214 -4.58 -0.35 -19.66
N LEU A 215 -5.41 -0.86 -18.75
CA LEU A 215 -5.29 -2.20 -18.19
C LEU A 215 -5.38 -3.29 -19.25
N VAL A 216 -6.24 -3.14 -20.25
CA VAL A 216 -6.37 -4.14 -21.34
C VAL A 216 -5.02 -4.36 -22.04
N SER A 217 -4.25 -3.30 -22.30
CA SER A 217 -2.92 -3.41 -22.93
C SER A 217 -1.88 -4.07 -22.01
N VAL A 218 -2.00 -3.85 -20.70
CA VAL A 218 -1.11 -4.43 -19.70
C VAL A 218 -1.41 -5.92 -19.56
N HIS A 219 -2.68 -6.30 -19.45
CA HIS A 219 -3.11 -7.69 -19.37
C HIS A 219 -2.71 -8.51 -20.60
N GLU A 220 -2.83 -7.92 -21.80
CA GLU A 220 -2.33 -8.55 -23.03
C GLU A 220 -0.82 -8.85 -22.93
N ASN A 221 -0.01 -7.85 -22.55
CA ASN A 221 1.43 -8.01 -22.42
C ASN A 221 1.79 -9.04 -21.34
N SER A 222 1.06 -9.04 -20.22
CA SER A 222 1.25 -9.95 -19.09
C SER A 222 0.98 -11.40 -19.49
N GLU A 223 -0.14 -11.68 -20.17
CA GLU A 223 -0.46 -13.03 -20.68
C GLU A 223 0.59 -13.50 -21.70
N LEU A 224 1.05 -12.63 -22.61
CA LEU A 224 2.09 -12.95 -23.58
C LEU A 224 3.43 -13.26 -22.90
N SER A 225 3.83 -12.45 -21.92
CA SER A 225 5.08 -12.65 -21.17
C SER A 225 5.05 -13.95 -20.35
N LYS A 226 3.92 -14.27 -19.71
CA LYS A 226 3.74 -15.54 -18.99
C LYS A 226 3.88 -16.74 -19.92
N LEU A 227 3.20 -16.69 -21.07
CA LEU A 227 3.30 -17.72 -22.11
C LEU A 227 4.75 -17.92 -22.57
N ALA A 228 5.49 -16.84 -22.82
CA ALA A 228 6.89 -16.92 -23.24
C ALA A 228 7.78 -17.58 -22.17
N LYS A 229 7.60 -17.20 -20.90
CA LYS A 229 8.35 -17.79 -19.77
C LYS A 229 8.08 -19.28 -19.60
N ASP A 230 6.82 -19.71 -19.67
CA ASP A 230 6.46 -21.12 -19.54
C ASP A 230 7.13 -21.97 -20.63
N ILE A 231 7.21 -21.44 -21.84
CA ILE A 231 7.88 -22.12 -22.96
C ILE A 231 9.39 -22.17 -22.77
N LEU A 232 10.03 -21.09 -22.32
CA LEU A 232 11.46 -21.09 -22.01
C LEU A 232 11.79 -22.09 -20.88
N LYS A 233 10.93 -22.16 -19.85
CA LYS A 233 11.06 -23.13 -18.76
C LYS A 233 10.96 -24.56 -19.29
N ASN A 234 9.95 -24.88 -20.09
CA ASN A 234 9.77 -26.20 -20.69
C ASN A 234 10.91 -26.59 -21.64
N GLN A 235 11.43 -25.65 -22.43
CA GLN A 235 12.62 -25.89 -23.26
C GLN A 235 13.86 -26.19 -22.40
N SER A 236 14.02 -25.51 -21.26
CA SER A 236 15.14 -25.77 -20.33
C SER A 236 15.05 -27.16 -19.69
N LEU A 237 13.83 -27.62 -19.35
CA LEU A 237 13.58 -28.96 -18.82
C LEU A 237 13.85 -30.03 -19.88
N THR A 238 13.33 -29.85 -21.08
CA THR A 238 13.56 -30.76 -22.22
C THR A 238 15.06 -30.91 -22.50
N LYS A 239 15.82 -29.82 -22.50
CA LYS A 239 17.30 -29.88 -22.65
C LYS A 239 17.99 -30.66 -21.54
N LYS A 240 17.51 -30.59 -20.29
CA LYS A 240 18.06 -31.37 -19.16
C LYS A 240 17.75 -32.86 -19.36
N GLU A 241 16.52 -33.20 -19.73
CA GLU A 241 16.10 -34.58 -20.03
C GLU A 241 16.90 -35.15 -21.21
N THR A 242 17.10 -34.39 -22.29
CA THR A 242 17.92 -34.79 -23.44
C THR A 242 19.36 -35.11 -23.03
N LYS A 243 19.96 -34.30 -22.13
CA LYS A 243 21.31 -34.60 -21.58
C LYS A 243 21.32 -35.90 -20.76
N GLN A 244 20.28 -36.14 -19.97
CA GLN A 244 20.14 -37.38 -19.18
C GLN A 244 19.94 -38.60 -20.10
N LYS A 245 19.05 -38.53 -21.09
CA LYS A 245 18.84 -39.58 -22.11
C LYS A 245 20.16 -39.94 -22.80
N ILE A 246 20.94 -38.94 -23.25
CA ILE A 246 22.25 -39.17 -23.88
C ILE A 246 23.24 -39.85 -22.92
N ARG A 247 23.24 -39.47 -21.64
CA ARG A 247 24.11 -40.10 -20.64
C ARG A 247 23.75 -41.58 -20.42
N LEU A 248 22.46 -41.88 -20.21
CA LEU A 248 21.97 -43.25 -20.03
C LEU A 248 22.27 -44.14 -21.24
N VAL A 249 22.10 -43.61 -22.46
CA VAL A 249 22.43 -44.35 -23.69
C VAL A 249 23.94 -44.64 -23.79
N LYS A 250 24.81 -43.71 -23.39
CA LYS A 250 26.26 -43.94 -23.35
C LYS A 250 26.65 -44.99 -22.31
N GLU A 251 26.05 -44.94 -21.12
CA GLU A 251 26.31 -45.88 -20.03
C GLU A 251 25.87 -47.29 -20.44
N LYS A 252 24.63 -47.47 -20.93
CA LYS A 252 24.12 -48.75 -21.44
C LYS A 252 24.96 -49.31 -22.59
N PHE A 253 25.38 -48.46 -23.53
CA PHE A 253 26.24 -48.90 -24.63
C PHE A 253 27.60 -49.39 -24.14
N LYS A 254 28.17 -48.74 -23.12
CA LYS A 254 29.44 -49.16 -22.50
C LYS A 254 29.29 -50.48 -21.74
N GLU A 255 28.21 -50.65 -20.98
CA GLU A 255 27.89 -51.90 -20.29
C GLU A 255 27.74 -53.06 -21.27
N ASN A 256 26.91 -52.89 -22.31
CA ASN A 256 26.70 -53.92 -23.34
C ASN A 256 27.99 -54.27 -24.08
N LYS A 257 28.87 -53.28 -24.30
CA LYS A 257 30.17 -53.51 -24.94
C LYS A 257 31.10 -54.33 -24.03
N ASN A 258 31.09 -54.07 -22.73
CA ASN A 258 31.89 -54.80 -21.76
C ASN A 258 31.38 -56.24 -21.53
N SER A 259 30.08 -56.48 -21.70
CA SER A 259 29.47 -57.80 -21.55
C SER A 259 29.42 -58.63 -22.85
N GLY A 260 29.98 -58.11 -23.97
CA GLY A 260 29.99 -58.80 -25.26
C GLY A 260 28.62 -58.89 -25.96
N LEU A 261 27.63 -58.10 -25.53
CA LEU A 261 26.25 -58.11 -26.06
C LEU A 261 26.04 -57.12 -27.23
N VAL A 262 27.10 -56.46 -27.71
CA VAL A 262 27.01 -55.55 -28.87
C VAL A 262 27.14 -56.36 -30.15
N GLN A 263 26.10 -56.32 -31.00
CA GLN A 263 26.11 -56.97 -32.31
C GLN A 263 27.25 -56.45 -33.20
N SER A 264 27.84 -57.31 -34.04
CA SER A 264 28.97 -56.97 -34.91
C SER A 264 28.59 -56.08 -36.11
N ASN A 265 27.29 -55.96 -36.43
CA ASN A 265 26.79 -55.36 -37.67
C ASN A 265 25.93 -54.12 -37.39
N LEU A 266 26.45 -53.14 -36.64
CA LEU A 266 25.73 -51.90 -36.33
C LEU A 266 25.54 -51.03 -37.59
N THR A 267 24.33 -50.49 -37.77
CA THR A 267 23.93 -49.71 -38.95
C THR A 267 23.62 -48.25 -38.64
N HIS A 268 23.36 -47.45 -39.68
CA HIS A 268 22.84 -46.09 -39.57
C HIS A 268 21.31 -46.08 -39.50
N SER A 269 20.72 -45.04 -38.87
CA SER A 269 19.25 -44.95 -38.76
C SER A 269 18.61 -44.56 -40.09
N GLU A 270 17.87 -45.49 -40.70
CA GLU A 270 17.07 -45.25 -41.92
C GLU A 270 15.91 -44.28 -41.65
N VAL A 271 15.30 -44.37 -40.46
CA VAL A 271 14.23 -43.48 -40.01
C VAL A 271 14.70 -42.03 -39.94
N LEU A 272 15.92 -41.76 -39.46
CA LEU A 272 16.46 -40.41 -39.42
C LEU A 272 16.72 -39.84 -40.83
N GLN A 273 17.05 -40.69 -41.81
CA GLN A 273 17.32 -40.28 -43.18
C GLN A 273 16.06 -40.01 -43.99
N SER A 274 14.94 -40.66 -43.64
CA SER A 274 13.64 -40.50 -44.32
C SER A 274 12.85 -39.24 -43.89
N ILE A 275 13.25 -38.58 -42.79
CA ILE A 275 12.58 -37.35 -42.34
C ILE A 275 13.01 -36.17 -43.22
N ASP A 276 12.02 -35.45 -43.75
CA ASP A 276 12.25 -34.25 -44.55
C ASP A 276 13.05 -33.18 -43.78
N LYS A 277 14.12 -32.68 -44.41
CA LYS A 277 15.01 -31.66 -43.84
C LYS A 277 14.29 -30.33 -43.61
N GLU A 278 13.22 -30.03 -44.34
CA GLU A 278 12.39 -28.84 -44.13
C GLU A 278 11.70 -28.84 -42.75
N LEU A 279 11.34 -30.01 -42.21
CA LEU A 279 10.68 -30.13 -40.89
C LEU A 279 11.58 -29.69 -39.72
N PHE A 280 12.90 -29.61 -39.93
CA PHE A 280 13.85 -29.11 -38.93
C PHE A 280 14.05 -27.59 -38.97
N LYS A 281 13.36 -26.88 -39.87
CA LYS A 281 13.35 -25.43 -39.98
C LYS A 281 12.06 -24.84 -39.39
N PHE A 282 12.17 -23.63 -38.85
CA PHE A 282 11.02 -22.91 -38.33
C PHE A 282 10.51 -21.92 -39.38
N ASN A 283 9.27 -22.08 -39.82
CA ASN A 283 8.63 -21.27 -40.86
C ASN A 283 7.45 -20.49 -40.24
N PRO A 284 7.61 -19.20 -39.88
CA PRO A 284 6.56 -18.45 -39.21
C PRO A 284 5.41 -18.08 -40.18
N THR A 285 4.18 -18.40 -39.81
CA THR A 285 2.94 -17.96 -40.51
C THR A 285 1.94 -17.33 -39.53
N LYS A 286 0.99 -16.53 -40.02
CA LYS A 286 -0.09 -15.95 -39.20
C LYS A 286 -1.38 -16.80 -39.22
N ASN A 287 -1.47 -17.80 -40.08
CA ASN A 287 -2.64 -18.64 -40.23
C ASN A 287 -2.60 -19.79 -39.21
N ILE A 288 -3.61 -19.90 -38.33
CA ILE A 288 -3.66 -20.93 -37.27
C ILE A 288 -3.76 -22.34 -37.87
N GLU A 289 -4.51 -22.52 -38.96
CA GLU A 289 -4.70 -23.82 -39.61
C GLU A 289 -3.39 -24.35 -40.22
N GLU A 290 -2.63 -23.48 -40.90
CA GLU A 290 -1.30 -23.83 -41.42
C GLU A 290 -0.33 -24.23 -40.31
N ILE A 291 -0.35 -23.54 -39.15
CA ILE A 291 0.51 -23.91 -38.02
C ILE A 291 0.11 -25.27 -37.46
N GLN A 292 -1.19 -25.57 -37.38
CA GLN A 292 -1.69 -26.86 -36.90
C GLN A 292 -1.28 -28.00 -37.83
N ASP A 293 -1.37 -27.82 -39.14
CA ASP A 293 -0.89 -28.80 -40.13
C ASP A 293 0.62 -29.05 -39.99
N GLN A 294 1.42 -28.01 -39.81
CA GLN A 294 2.86 -28.13 -39.55
C GLN A 294 3.16 -28.87 -38.24
N ILE A 295 2.42 -28.60 -37.17
CA ILE A 295 2.55 -29.34 -35.90
C ILE A 295 2.24 -30.82 -36.12
N ALA A 296 1.18 -31.16 -36.85
CA ALA A 296 0.80 -32.54 -37.12
C ALA A 296 1.90 -33.29 -37.89
N LYS A 297 2.49 -32.67 -38.91
CA LYS A 297 3.63 -33.20 -39.68
C LYS A 297 4.88 -33.42 -38.81
N ILE A 298 5.16 -32.51 -37.88
CA ILE A 298 6.30 -32.66 -36.96
C ILE A 298 6.03 -33.75 -35.92
N GLN A 299 4.80 -33.86 -35.43
CA GLN A 299 4.41 -34.89 -34.46
C GLN A 299 4.50 -36.29 -35.06
N SER A 300 4.10 -36.49 -36.32
CA SER A 300 4.28 -37.78 -37.00
C SER A 300 5.76 -38.15 -37.14
N ALA A 301 6.64 -37.18 -37.44
CA ALA A 301 8.09 -37.40 -37.47
C ALA A 301 8.71 -37.71 -36.09
N ILE A 302 8.16 -37.15 -35.00
CA ILE A 302 8.58 -37.51 -33.63
C ILE A 302 8.15 -38.95 -33.29
N LEU A 303 6.94 -39.35 -33.69
CA LEU A 303 6.42 -40.71 -33.53
C LEU A 303 7.29 -41.74 -34.27
N SER A 304 7.72 -41.43 -35.50
CA SER A 304 8.64 -42.32 -36.22
C SER A 304 9.99 -42.43 -35.51
N LEU A 305 10.56 -41.33 -35.00
CA LEU A 305 11.85 -41.37 -34.25
C LEU A 305 11.77 -42.15 -32.92
N THR A 306 10.63 -42.12 -32.24
CA THR A 306 10.45 -42.84 -30.97
C THR A 306 10.28 -44.34 -31.16
N SER A 307 9.87 -44.78 -32.36
CA SER A 307 9.77 -46.21 -32.72
C SER A 307 11.10 -46.86 -33.11
N VAL A 308 12.20 -46.10 -33.18
CA VAL A 308 13.52 -46.60 -33.58
C VAL A 308 14.11 -47.52 -32.52
N GLN A 309 14.43 -48.77 -32.91
CA GLN A 309 15.16 -49.70 -32.07
C GLN A 309 16.63 -49.27 -31.98
N PHE A 310 17.08 -48.95 -30.75
CA PHE A 310 18.43 -48.44 -30.55
C PHE A 310 19.51 -49.52 -30.67
N ASP A 311 19.19 -50.79 -30.43
CA ASP A 311 20.20 -51.84 -30.25
C ASP A 311 21.03 -52.13 -31.49
N ASP A 312 20.47 -51.93 -32.69
CA ASP A 312 21.12 -52.18 -33.97
C ASP A 312 21.91 -50.95 -34.49
N LEU A 313 21.89 -49.82 -33.76
CA LEU A 313 22.48 -48.56 -34.19
C LEU A 313 23.85 -48.25 -33.57
N LEU A 314 24.71 -47.60 -34.35
CA LEU A 314 25.95 -46.97 -33.88
C LEU A 314 25.66 -45.94 -32.78
N LEU A 315 26.53 -45.84 -31.76
CA LEU A 315 26.38 -44.86 -30.66
C LEU A 315 26.26 -43.41 -31.15
N SER A 316 26.98 -43.05 -32.22
CA SER A 316 26.90 -41.73 -32.84
C SER A 316 25.52 -41.45 -33.43
N GLU A 317 24.87 -42.46 -34.01
CA GLU A 317 23.51 -42.39 -34.57
C GLU A 317 22.45 -42.36 -33.48
N ARG A 318 22.57 -43.16 -32.41
CA ARG A 318 21.67 -43.08 -31.24
C ARG A 318 21.61 -41.66 -30.68
N ILE A 319 22.76 -41.00 -30.58
CA ILE A 319 22.85 -39.60 -30.12
C ILE A 319 22.22 -38.63 -31.12
N LYS A 320 22.37 -38.85 -32.43
CA LYS A 320 21.76 -38.01 -33.47
C LYS A 320 20.23 -38.12 -33.45
N VAL A 321 19.67 -39.32 -33.29
CA VAL A 321 18.21 -39.55 -33.16
C VAL A 321 17.65 -38.75 -31.98
N ILE A 322 18.27 -38.85 -30.80
CA ILE A 322 17.84 -38.12 -29.59
C ILE A 322 17.93 -36.59 -29.79
N LYS A 323 18.99 -36.11 -30.45
CA LYS A 323 19.14 -34.67 -30.76
C LYS A 323 18.13 -34.19 -31.80
N ALA A 324 17.77 -35.05 -32.76
CA ALA A 324 16.75 -34.75 -33.76
C ALA A 324 15.36 -34.67 -33.11
N GLU A 325 15.02 -35.62 -32.23
CA GLU A 325 13.81 -35.62 -31.42
C GLU A 325 13.68 -34.32 -30.59
N ASP A 326 14.73 -33.94 -29.84
CA ASP A 326 14.79 -32.69 -29.06
C ASP A 326 14.54 -31.45 -29.93
N LYS A 327 15.14 -31.41 -31.13
CA LYS A 327 14.99 -30.30 -32.06
C LYS A 327 13.56 -30.19 -32.59
N LEU A 328 12.92 -31.30 -32.93
CA LEU A 328 11.53 -31.34 -33.39
C LEU A 328 10.55 -30.96 -32.27
N ILE A 329 10.75 -31.48 -31.05
CA ILE A 329 9.96 -31.11 -29.86
C ILE A 329 10.07 -29.59 -29.61
N SER A 330 11.27 -29.03 -29.70
CA SER A 330 11.50 -27.58 -29.56
C SER A 330 10.75 -26.77 -30.62
N LEU A 331 10.65 -27.26 -31.86
CA LEU A 331 9.87 -26.63 -32.93
C LEU A 331 8.37 -26.69 -32.66
N VAL A 332 7.83 -27.82 -32.18
CA VAL A 332 6.41 -27.92 -31.75
C VAL A 332 6.11 -26.90 -30.67
N MET A 333 7.00 -26.72 -29.68
CA MET A 333 6.83 -25.69 -28.64
C MET A 333 6.78 -24.27 -29.22
N LYS A 334 7.60 -23.96 -30.23
CA LYS A 334 7.59 -22.66 -30.92
C LYS A 334 6.30 -22.43 -31.72
N TYR A 335 5.80 -23.44 -32.41
CA TYR A 335 4.52 -23.33 -33.12
C TYR A 335 3.33 -23.20 -32.15
N LYS A 336 3.33 -23.93 -31.03
CA LYS A 336 2.33 -23.76 -29.96
C LYS A 336 2.36 -22.36 -29.34
N TYR A 337 3.54 -21.78 -29.13
CA TYR A 337 3.69 -20.37 -28.74
C TYR A 337 2.96 -19.46 -29.72
N GLN A 338 3.20 -19.65 -31.01
CA GLN A 338 2.67 -18.81 -32.07
C GLN A 338 1.13 -18.86 -32.09
N ILE A 339 0.52 -20.05 -32.05
CA ILE A 339 -0.95 -20.20 -31.95
C ILE A 339 -1.49 -19.47 -30.72
N ASN A 340 -0.93 -19.76 -29.54
CA ASN A 340 -1.46 -19.20 -28.28
C ASN A 340 -1.28 -17.67 -28.22
N SER A 341 -0.15 -17.14 -28.73
CA SER A 341 0.07 -15.69 -28.80
C SER A 341 -0.89 -14.99 -29.76
N LEU A 342 -1.26 -15.62 -30.88
CA LEU A 342 -2.26 -15.08 -31.81
C LEU A 342 -3.65 -15.03 -31.15
N LYS A 343 -4.06 -16.11 -30.46
CA LYS A 343 -5.33 -16.17 -29.73
C LYS A 343 -5.43 -15.12 -28.63
N ILE A 344 -4.35 -14.92 -27.86
CA ILE A 344 -4.28 -13.88 -26.82
C ILE A 344 -4.47 -12.49 -27.44
N ARG A 345 -3.74 -12.19 -28.52
CA ARG A 345 -3.84 -10.90 -29.23
C ARG A 345 -5.25 -10.64 -29.78
N GLU A 346 -5.91 -11.67 -30.29
CA GLU A 346 -7.27 -11.56 -30.82
C GLU A 346 -8.29 -11.25 -29.71
N LYS A 347 -8.25 -12.01 -28.61
CA LYS A 347 -9.06 -11.75 -27.40
C LYS A 347 -8.94 -10.30 -26.93
N TYR A 348 -7.72 -9.81 -26.75
CA TYR A 348 -7.49 -8.44 -26.26
C TYR A 348 -7.73 -7.35 -27.31
N LYS A 349 -7.75 -7.69 -28.60
CA LYS A 349 -8.11 -6.74 -29.67
C LYS A 349 -9.57 -6.31 -29.55
N GLU A 350 -10.48 -7.26 -29.33
CA GLU A 350 -11.91 -6.97 -29.12
C GLU A 350 -12.13 -6.15 -27.85
N GLU A 351 -11.50 -6.55 -26.75
CA GLU A 351 -11.60 -5.87 -25.46
C GLU A 351 -11.03 -4.44 -25.50
N LYS A 352 -9.94 -4.22 -26.24
CA LYS A 352 -9.36 -2.88 -26.45
C LYS A 352 -10.30 -1.96 -27.20
N ILE A 353 -11.02 -2.45 -28.20
CA ILE A 353 -11.98 -1.65 -28.97
C ILE A 353 -13.11 -1.21 -28.05
N LYS A 354 -13.71 -2.15 -27.32
CA LYS A 354 -14.78 -1.90 -26.37
C LYS A 354 -14.39 -0.89 -25.29
N GLU A 355 -13.24 -1.07 -24.63
CA GLU A 355 -12.81 -0.15 -23.59
C GLU A 355 -12.37 1.22 -24.14
N LYS A 356 -11.89 1.27 -25.39
CA LYS A 356 -11.59 2.55 -26.07
C LYS A 356 -12.86 3.35 -26.35
N GLU A 357 -13.93 2.69 -26.81
CA GLU A 357 -15.23 3.32 -27.03
C GLU A 357 -15.81 3.87 -25.71
N ASN A 358 -15.75 3.08 -24.64
CA ASN A 358 -16.13 3.52 -23.29
C ASN A 358 -15.35 4.76 -22.84
N TYR A 359 -14.03 4.78 -23.08
CA TYR A 359 -13.18 5.91 -22.73
C TYR A 359 -13.48 7.17 -23.54
N GLU A 360 -13.66 7.08 -24.86
CA GLU A 360 -14.00 8.24 -25.69
C GLU A 360 -15.38 8.79 -25.32
N LYS A 361 -16.37 7.93 -25.05
CA LYS A 361 -17.70 8.35 -24.56
C LYS A 361 -17.59 9.12 -23.24
N ALA A 362 -16.92 8.55 -22.24
CA ALA A 362 -16.73 9.21 -20.95
C ALA A 362 -16.03 10.57 -21.09
N LYS A 363 -15.07 10.66 -22.02
CA LYS A 363 -14.30 11.89 -22.31
C LYS A 363 -15.15 12.97 -22.98
N GLU A 364 -16.10 12.59 -23.82
CA GLU A 364 -17.12 13.51 -24.36
C GLU A 364 -18.05 14.00 -23.25
N ASP A 365 -18.58 13.09 -22.43
CA ASP A 365 -19.43 13.42 -21.28
C ASP A 365 -18.72 14.39 -20.32
N TYR A 366 -17.43 14.16 -20.04
CA TYR A 366 -16.63 15.09 -19.24
C TYR A 366 -16.42 16.44 -19.90
N LYS A 367 -16.13 16.50 -21.21
CA LYS A 367 -15.97 17.80 -21.90
C LYS A 367 -17.26 18.62 -21.80
N LEU A 368 -18.40 17.96 -21.99
CA LEU A 368 -19.72 18.59 -21.87
C LEU A 368 -19.93 19.09 -20.44
N ALA A 369 -19.83 18.20 -19.45
CA ALA A 369 -19.98 18.53 -18.03
C ALA A 369 -19.00 19.62 -17.55
N TYR A 370 -17.76 19.61 -18.04
CA TYR A 370 -16.75 20.62 -17.73
C TYR A 370 -17.07 21.99 -18.34
N SER A 371 -17.64 21.99 -19.55
CA SER A 371 -18.03 23.22 -20.26
C SER A 371 -19.32 23.82 -19.75
N GLU A 372 -20.25 23.01 -19.24
CA GLU A 372 -21.55 23.43 -18.73
C GLU A 372 -21.51 23.79 -17.23
N ASN A 373 -20.46 23.39 -16.51
CA ASN A 373 -20.32 23.71 -15.09
C ASN A 373 -20.06 25.22 -14.86
N GLU A 374 -21.12 25.95 -14.54
CA GLU A 374 -21.14 27.37 -14.22
C GLU A 374 -20.21 27.70 -13.02
N GLU A 375 -20.22 26.87 -11.98
CA GLU A 375 -19.42 27.04 -10.75
C GLU A 375 -17.90 26.97 -11.04
N LEU A 376 -17.47 26.10 -11.95
CA LEU A 376 -16.07 25.99 -12.36
C LEU A 376 -15.61 27.23 -13.15
N LYS A 377 -16.48 27.81 -13.99
CA LYS A 377 -16.16 29.03 -14.74
C LYS A 377 -15.99 30.23 -13.81
N THR A 378 -16.90 30.40 -12.85
CA THR A 378 -16.84 31.49 -11.87
C THR A 378 -15.60 31.36 -10.99
N LEU A 379 -15.34 30.18 -10.42
CA LEU A 379 -14.18 29.94 -9.54
C LEU A 379 -12.82 30.15 -10.25
N LYS A 380 -12.69 29.76 -11.52
CA LYS A 380 -11.45 30.01 -12.30
C LYS A 380 -11.21 31.48 -12.59
N SER A 381 -12.28 32.24 -12.83
CA SER A 381 -12.20 33.69 -12.97
C SER A 381 -11.68 34.31 -11.68
N TYR A 382 -12.20 33.86 -10.53
CA TYR A 382 -11.78 34.33 -9.21
C TYR A 382 -10.34 33.92 -8.86
N ASP A 383 -9.90 32.69 -9.15
CA ASP A 383 -8.53 32.22 -8.84
C ASP A 383 -7.44 33.10 -9.48
N LYS A 384 -7.62 33.52 -10.74
CA LYS A 384 -6.65 34.37 -11.45
C LYS A 384 -6.68 35.84 -11.02
N THR A 385 -7.86 36.38 -10.70
CA THR A 385 -8.05 37.82 -10.52
C THR A 385 -8.19 38.20 -9.05
N LEU A 386 -9.08 37.53 -8.31
CA LEU A 386 -9.43 37.85 -6.92
C LEU A 386 -8.26 37.62 -5.96
N ALA A 387 -7.54 36.50 -6.07
CA ALA A 387 -6.40 36.21 -5.20
C ALA A 387 -5.27 37.26 -5.34
N LYS A 388 -5.03 37.74 -6.57
CA LYS A 388 -4.06 38.80 -6.86
C LYS A 388 -4.53 40.15 -6.33
N LEU A 389 -5.81 40.47 -6.52
CA LEU A 389 -6.42 41.71 -6.02
C LEU A 389 -6.38 41.80 -4.50
N VAL A 390 -6.72 40.73 -3.79
CA VAL A 390 -6.71 40.71 -2.31
C VAL A 390 -5.30 40.87 -1.76
N LYS A 391 -4.30 40.26 -2.42
CA LYS A 391 -2.89 40.47 -2.07
C LYS A 391 -2.42 41.91 -2.30
N ASN A 392 -2.83 42.51 -3.42
CA ASN A 392 -2.52 43.90 -3.73
C ASN A 392 -3.21 44.86 -2.74
N ASN A 393 -4.44 44.58 -2.36
CA ASN A 393 -5.20 45.34 -1.38
C ASN A 393 -4.53 45.34 -0.01
N TYR A 394 -4.13 44.16 0.49
CA TYR A 394 -3.35 44.05 1.72
C TYR A 394 -2.05 44.87 1.69
N ASN A 395 -1.30 44.80 0.58
CA ASN A 395 -0.08 45.59 0.42
C ASN A 395 -0.35 47.10 0.38
N HIS A 396 -1.47 47.51 -0.22
CA HIS A 396 -1.88 48.92 -0.28
C HIS A 396 -2.24 49.45 1.12
N ILE A 397 -3.14 48.77 1.83
CA ILE A 397 -3.53 49.10 3.21
C ILE A 397 -2.29 49.21 4.10
N LYS A 398 -1.40 48.22 4.05
CA LYS A 398 -0.14 48.24 4.81
C LYS A 398 0.73 49.46 4.48
N LYS A 399 0.85 49.82 3.20
CA LYS A 399 1.67 50.98 2.77
C LYS A 399 1.06 52.30 3.24
N THR A 400 -0.27 52.45 3.13
CA THR A 400 -1.01 53.63 3.58
C THR A 400 -0.87 53.84 5.09
N LEU A 401 -1.00 52.76 5.87
CA LEU A 401 -0.82 52.78 7.33
C LEU A 401 0.61 53.18 7.72
N LEU A 402 1.63 52.63 7.05
CA LEU A 402 3.02 53.00 7.27
C LEU A 402 3.33 54.46 6.91
N SER A 403 2.68 55.02 5.88
CA SER A 403 2.84 56.45 5.55
C SER A 403 2.16 57.38 6.56
N LYS A 404 1.08 56.94 7.22
CA LYS A 404 0.38 57.72 8.26
C LYS A 404 1.16 57.77 9.59
N TYR A 405 1.96 56.73 9.87
CA TYR A 405 2.77 56.62 11.08
C TYR A 405 4.27 56.47 10.76
N PRO A 406 4.95 57.51 10.21
CA PRO A 406 6.33 57.41 9.74
C PRO A 406 7.37 57.22 10.86
N THR A 407 7.03 57.57 12.10
CA THR A 407 7.90 57.43 13.27
C THR A 407 7.90 56.03 13.88
N LEU A 408 7.01 55.14 13.42
CA LEU A 408 6.83 53.79 13.95
C LEU A 408 8.14 52.99 14.07
N ASP A 409 8.92 52.93 12.99
CA ASP A 409 10.18 52.18 12.96
C ASP A 409 11.24 52.74 13.93
N LYS A 410 11.21 54.06 14.19
CA LYS A 410 12.12 54.72 15.13
C LYS A 410 11.72 54.43 16.57
N VAL A 411 10.43 54.60 16.89
CA VAL A 411 9.86 54.33 18.22
C VAL A 411 10.03 52.87 18.62
N MET A 412 9.77 51.93 17.71
CA MET A 412 9.95 50.50 17.97
C MET A 412 11.39 50.13 18.33
N LYS A 413 12.39 50.79 17.72
CA LYS A 413 13.82 50.54 18.00
C LYS A 413 14.27 51.17 19.32
N GLU A 414 13.83 52.39 19.60
CA GLU A 414 14.16 53.13 20.83
C GLU A 414 13.51 52.51 22.06
N ASP A 415 12.24 52.14 22.00
CA ASP A 415 11.55 51.50 23.13
C ASP A 415 12.11 50.10 23.40
N ALA A 416 12.49 49.35 22.35
CA ALA A 416 13.15 48.05 22.51
C ALA A 416 14.49 48.14 23.25
N SER A 417 15.28 49.20 23.06
CA SER A 417 16.56 49.40 23.77
C SER A 417 16.37 49.86 25.22
N GLN A 418 15.23 50.48 25.53
CA GLN A 418 14.89 50.94 26.89
C GLN A 418 14.16 49.88 27.75
N GLY A 419 14.08 48.64 27.28
CA GLY A 419 13.37 47.57 27.99
C GLY A 419 11.85 47.61 27.82
N ARG A 420 11.37 48.19 26.72
CA ARG A 420 9.96 48.31 26.34
C ARG A 420 9.10 49.06 27.35
N LYS A 421 9.61 50.15 27.92
CA LYS A 421 8.93 50.90 29.00
C LYS A 421 7.59 51.50 28.58
N MET A 422 7.39 51.75 27.29
CA MET A 422 6.15 52.29 26.71
C MET A 422 4.96 51.31 26.76
N LEU A 423 5.22 50.03 27.05
CA LEU A 423 4.24 48.94 26.97
C LEU A 423 3.80 48.42 28.35
N ASP A 424 2.55 47.97 28.43
CA ASP A 424 2.01 47.33 29.62
C ASP A 424 2.56 45.89 29.81
N ILE A 425 2.23 45.27 30.94
CA ILE A 425 2.73 43.92 31.28
C ILE A 425 2.24 42.87 30.26
N LYS A 426 0.97 42.94 29.83
CA LYS A 426 0.37 41.99 28.87
C LYS A 426 0.97 42.14 27.47
N GLU A 427 1.19 43.37 27.02
CA GLU A 427 1.83 43.72 25.76
C GLU A 427 3.30 43.26 25.75
N LYS A 428 4.03 43.44 26.87
CA LYS A 428 5.39 42.93 27.04
C LYS A 428 5.44 41.41 26.92
N GLU A 429 4.52 40.70 27.55
CA GLU A 429 4.41 39.24 27.45
C GLU A 429 4.06 38.78 26.02
N ALA A 430 3.10 39.43 25.38
CA ALA A 430 2.71 39.16 23.99
C ALA A 430 3.90 39.34 23.04
N ILE A 431 4.67 40.43 23.16
CA ILE A 431 5.86 40.63 22.33
C ILE A 431 6.94 39.61 22.68
N LYS A 432 7.13 39.25 23.96
CA LYS A 432 8.08 38.18 24.36
C LYS A 432 7.74 36.86 23.69
N GLU A 433 6.46 36.52 23.58
CA GLU A 433 6.00 35.33 22.86
C GLU A 433 6.21 35.44 21.35
N LEU A 434 5.81 36.55 20.72
CA LEU A 434 6.02 36.79 19.29
C LEU A 434 7.50 36.81 18.89
N THR A 435 8.38 37.26 19.80
CA THR A 435 9.83 37.30 19.55
C THR A 435 10.42 35.90 19.37
N LYS A 436 9.78 34.84 19.91
CA LYS A 436 10.22 33.44 19.72
C LYS A 436 10.22 33.01 18.25
N ASP A 437 9.35 33.60 17.42
CA ASP A 437 9.27 33.34 15.98
C ASP A 437 10.25 34.19 15.15
N ILE A 438 10.90 35.20 15.75
CA ILE A 438 11.87 36.09 15.10
C ILE A 438 13.28 35.50 15.21
N ILE A 439 13.45 34.32 14.64
CA ILE A 439 14.71 33.57 14.67
C ILE A 439 15.36 33.46 13.29
N SER A 440 16.65 33.17 13.27
CA SER A 440 17.36 32.84 12.02
C SER A 440 16.98 31.43 11.54
N ILE A 441 17.14 31.15 10.24
CA ILE A 441 16.89 29.80 9.69
C ILE A 441 17.76 28.75 10.42
N ARG A 442 19.02 29.09 10.74
CA ARG A 442 19.92 28.19 11.47
C ARG A 442 19.38 27.85 12.85
N GLN A 443 18.83 28.83 13.56
CA GLN A 443 18.27 28.64 14.89
C GLN A 443 16.92 27.93 14.85
N ALA A 444 16.09 28.19 13.84
CA ALA A 444 14.86 27.43 13.61
C ALA A 444 15.15 25.94 13.38
N ILE A 445 16.15 25.61 12.55
CA ILE A 445 16.59 24.22 12.35
C ILE A 445 17.04 23.59 13.67
N HIS A 446 17.85 24.32 14.45
CA HIS A 446 18.31 23.80 15.74
C HIS A 446 17.15 23.51 16.69
N ASN A 447 16.19 24.43 16.80
CA ASN A 447 15.03 24.26 17.67
C ASN A 447 14.18 23.04 17.26
N GLU A 448 13.89 22.86 15.97
CA GLU A 448 13.14 21.71 15.47
C GLU A 448 13.90 20.38 15.69
N VAL A 449 15.21 20.36 15.45
CA VAL A 449 16.03 19.17 15.72
C VAL A 449 16.03 18.82 17.20
N MET A 450 16.17 19.81 18.09
CA MET A 450 16.16 19.60 19.53
C MET A 450 14.79 19.15 20.04
N GLU A 451 13.70 19.74 19.51
CA GLU A 451 12.33 19.34 19.83
C GLU A 451 12.11 17.86 19.51
N VAL A 452 12.45 17.45 18.29
CA VAL A 452 12.28 16.06 17.86
C VAL A 452 13.23 15.13 18.61
N ALA A 453 14.49 15.53 18.79
CA ALA A 453 15.47 14.71 19.51
C ALA A 453 15.07 14.47 20.97
N LYS A 454 14.38 15.42 21.60
CA LYS A 454 13.79 15.26 22.92
C LYS A 454 12.65 14.23 22.90
N ARG A 455 11.71 14.36 21.95
CA ARG A 455 10.56 13.45 21.81
C ARG A 455 10.98 11.99 21.57
N VAL A 456 12.02 11.78 20.77
CA VAL A 456 12.50 10.44 20.43
C VAL A 456 13.63 9.93 21.36
N GLU A 457 14.00 10.71 22.38
CA GLU A 457 15.01 10.39 23.41
C GLU A 457 16.43 10.14 22.86
N ILE A 458 16.88 10.94 21.90
CA ILE A 458 18.22 10.78 21.26
C ILE A 458 19.18 11.95 21.52
N ILE A 459 18.84 12.87 22.43
CA ILE A 459 19.69 14.03 22.76
C ILE A 459 21.16 13.64 23.03
N PRO A 460 21.46 12.60 23.86
CA PRO A 460 22.85 12.26 24.20
C PRO A 460 23.68 11.76 23.01
N ILE A 461 23.03 11.33 21.92
CA ILE A 461 23.69 10.73 20.75
C ILE A 461 23.73 11.64 19.53
N LEU A 462 23.27 12.90 19.63
CA LEU A 462 23.19 13.85 18.51
C LEU A 462 24.52 14.06 17.77
N GLN A 463 25.65 13.99 18.48
CA GLN A 463 26.98 14.17 17.88
C GLN A 463 27.59 12.87 17.33
N LYS A 464 27.01 11.70 17.64
CA LYS A 464 27.50 10.41 17.15
C LYS A 464 27.17 10.24 15.67
N LYS A 465 27.91 9.34 15.00
CA LYS A 465 27.61 8.88 13.64
C LYS A 465 26.76 7.60 13.69
N PRO A 466 25.92 7.31 12.68
CA PRO A 466 25.06 6.11 12.64
C PRO A 466 25.79 4.79 12.92
N THR A 467 27.03 4.65 12.46
CA THR A 467 27.86 3.45 12.66
C THR A 467 28.20 3.14 14.12
N ARG A 468 27.97 4.09 15.04
CA ARG A 468 28.20 3.95 16.48
C ARG A 468 26.92 3.79 17.30
N LEU A 469 25.79 3.48 16.64
CA LEU A 469 24.46 3.39 17.25
C LEU A 469 23.94 1.95 17.16
N SER A 470 23.20 1.53 18.18
CA SER A 470 22.41 0.29 18.12
C SER A 470 21.28 0.37 17.09
N GLY A 471 20.73 -0.78 16.66
CA GLY A 471 19.60 -0.81 15.71
C GLY A 471 18.41 0.04 16.18
N GLY A 472 18.01 -0.09 17.44
CA GLY A 472 16.90 0.71 18.01
C GLY A 472 17.19 2.22 18.02
N GLN A 473 18.45 2.61 18.28
CA GLN A 473 18.87 4.01 18.17
C GLN A 473 18.85 4.50 16.72
N GLN A 474 19.32 3.70 15.77
CA GLN A 474 19.28 4.05 14.34
C GLN A 474 17.83 4.24 13.87
N GLN A 475 16.91 3.39 14.32
CA GLN A 475 15.49 3.53 14.03
C GLN A 475 14.87 4.80 14.62
N ARG A 476 15.20 5.15 15.87
CA ARG A 476 14.76 6.43 16.46
C ARG A 476 15.27 7.63 15.66
N VAL A 477 16.50 7.56 15.15
CA VAL A 477 17.07 8.60 14.29
C VAL A 477 16.38 8.66 12.91
N SER A 478 16.03 7.52 12.32
CA SER A 478 15.33 7.49 11.02
C SER A 478 13.91 8.06 11.15
N ILE A 479 13.20 7.74 12.23
CA ILE A 479 11.88 8.31 12.55
C ILE A 479 12.00 9.80 12.85
N ALA A 480 12.96 10.22 13.67
CA ALA A 480 13.22 11.65 13.93
C ALA A 480 13.42 12.43 12.63
N ARG A 481 14.21 11.89 11.70
CA ARG A 481 14.43 12.48 10.39
C ARG A 481 13.15 12.56 9.56
N ALA A 482 12.28 11.56 9.63
CA ALA A 482 11.01 11.55 8.90
C ALA A 482 10.01 12.59 9.46
N ILE A 483 9.96 12.75 10.79
CA ILE A 483 8.96 13.61 11.46
C ILE A 483 9.40 15.06 11.64
N VAL A 484 10.69 15.40 11.49
CA VAL A 484 11.20 16.77 11.69
C VAL A 484 10.52 17.82 10.82
N LYS A 485 10.00 17.43 9.66
CA LYS A 485 9.23 18.32 8.77
C LYS A 485 7.77 18.51 9.19
N LYS A 486 7.34 17.84 10.27
CA LYS A 486 5.95 17.76 10.71
C LYS A 486 5.04 17.31 9.54
N PRO A 487 5.35 16.17 8.89
CA PRO A 487 4.57 15.71 7.75
C PRO A 487 3.17 15.31 8.20
N GLN A 488 2.21 15.51 7.31
CA GLN A 488 0.82 15.12 7.56
C GLN A 488 0.58 13.62 7.40
N ILE A 489 1.42 12.96 6.59
CA ILE A 489 1.39 11.52 6.32
C ILE A 489 2.78 10.95 6.61
N LEU A 490 2.83 9.86 7.37
CA LEU A 490 4.04 9.12 7.69
C LEU A 490 3.93 7.69 7.16
N LEU A 491 4.86 7.28 6.32
CA LEU A 491 4.94 5.93 5.78
C LEU A 491 6.10 5.18 6.43
N MET A 492 5.88 3.94 6.84
CA MET A 492 6.91 3.08 7.41
C MET A 492 6.93 1.71 6.73
N ASP A 493 8.05 1.35 6.12
CA ASP A 493 8.24 0.06 5.45
C ASP A 493 9.07 -0.88 6.35
N GLU A 494 8.42 -1.89 6.93
CA GLU A 494 9.01 -2.89 7.85
C GLU A 494 10.02 -2.30 8.84
N PRO A 495 9.66 -1.24 9.59
CA PRO A 495 10.65 -0.45 10.33
C PRO A 495 11.29 -1.24 11.49
N LEU A 496 10.67 -2.33 11.93
CA LEU A 496 11.09 -3.16 13.07
C LEU A 496 11.80 -4.46 12.66
N SER A 497 11.90 -4.79 11.37
CA SER A 497 12.41 -6.10 10.91
C SER A 497 13.85 -6.37 11.32
N ASN A 498 14.65 -5.30 11.43
CA ASN A 498 16.08 -5.35 11.75
C ASN A 498 16.38 -5.30 13.26
N LEU A 499 15.35 -5.37 14.11
CA LEU A 499 15.49 -5.37 15.58
C LEU A 499 15.28 -6.76 16.18
N ASP A 500 15.89 -6.99 17.34
CA ASP A 500 15.64 -8.17 18.19
C ASP A 500 14.25 -8.09 18.85
N ALA A 501 13.69 -9.25 19.23
CA ALA A 501 12.33 -9.37 19.77
C ALA A 501 12.02 -8.41 20.94
N LYS A 502 12.90 -8.31 21.93
CA LYS A 502 12.71 -7.41 23.08
C LYS A 502 12.67 -5.93 22.66
N LEU A 503 13.54 -5.53 21.73
CA LEU A 503 13.59 -4.17 21.22
C LEU A 503 12.38 -3.86 20.32
N ARG A 504 11.85 -4.84 19.60
CA ARG A 504 10.62 -4.67 18.80
C ARG A 504 9.46 -4.26 19.69
N ILE A 505 9.23 -4.96 20.80
CA ILE A 505 8.10 -4.67 21.72
C ILE A 505 8.16 -3.23 22.24
N SER A 506 9.30 -2.81 22.80
CA SER A 506 9.45 -1.45 23.34
C SER A 506 9.36 -0.38 22.24
N THR A 507 9.95 -0.64 21.07
CA THR A 507 9.96 0.34 19.97
C THR A 507 8.58 0.47 19.34
N ARG A 508 7.81 -0.62 19.30
CA ARG A 508 6.43 -0.65 18.83
C ARG A 508 5.52 0.23 19.70
N GLN A 509 5.58 0.07 21.03
CA GLN A 509 4.86 0.93 21.98
C GLN A 509 5.23 2.40 21.79
N TRP A 510 6.52 2.67 21.71
CA TRP A 510 7.03 4.02 21.50
C TRP A 510 6.57 4.65 20.15
N ILE A 511 6.53 3.88 19.06
CA ILE A 511 5.97 4.36 17.77
C ILE A 511 4.51 4.78 17.94
N ARG A 512 3.71 3.98 18.66
CA ARG A 512 2.29 4.28 18.92
C ARG A 512 2.12 5.56 19.73
N GLU A 513 2.92 5.75 20.78
CA GLU A 513 2.90 6.98 21.61
C GLU A 513 3.27 8.23 20.80
N ILE A 514 4.31 8.14 19.97
CA ILE A 514 4.72 9.25 19.08
C ILE A 514 3.62 9.56 18.07
N GLN A 515 3.02 8.54 17.46
CA GLN A 515 1.95 8.72 16.49
C GLN A 515 0.72 9.38 17.13
N GLN A 516 0.30 8.92 18.32
CA GLN A 516 -0.83 9.49 19.06
C GLN A 516 -0.57 10.93 19.52
N SER A 517 0.64 11.21 20.05
CA SER A 517 1.00 12.55 20.52
C SER A 517 1.11 13.59 19.40
N LEU A 518 1.40 13.15 18.17
CA LEU A 518 1.51 14.04 17.00
C LEU A 518 0.24 14.08 16.15
N GLY A 519 -0.66 13.09 16.29
CA GLY A 519 -1.87 12.97 15.45
C GLY A 519 -1.55 12.77 13.97
N ILE A 520 -0.39 12.20 13.62
CA ILE A 520 0.04 12.03 12.23
C ILE A 520 -0.63 10.78 11.65
N THR A 521 -1.22 10.91 10.47
CA THR A 521 -1.74 9.78 9.69
C THR A 521 -0.59 8.87 9.29
N THR A 522 -0.60 7.63 9.76
CA THR A 522 0.54 6.72 9.61
C THR A 522 0.15 5.46 8.87
N VAL A 523 0.90 5.10 7.82
CA VAL A 523 0.79 3.80 7.14
C VAL A 523 2.00 2.97 7.51
N PHE A 524 1.76 1.81 8.12
CA PHE A 524 2.78 0.91 8.62
C PHE A 524 2.72 -0.39 7.81
N VAL A 525 3.85 -0.90 7.32
CA VAL A 525 3.93 -2.18 6.61
C VAL A 525 4.65 -3.19 7.48
N THR A 526 4.07 -4.37 7.62
CA THR A 526 4.72 -5.50 8.29
C THR A 526 4.23 -6.85 7.76
N HIS A 527 5.04 -7.87 7.96
CA HIS A 527 4.65 -9.27 7.82
C HIS A 527 4.28 -9.92 9.18
N ASP A 528 4.55 -9.22 10.30
CA ASP A 528 4.27 -9.69 11.65
C ASP A 528 2.87 -9.26 12.10
N GLN A 529 2.02 -10.25 12.37
CA GLN A 529 0.67 -10.01 12.85
C GLN A 529 0.62 -9.40 14.25
N GLU A 530 1.57 -9.70 15.14
CA GLU A 530 1.59 -9.13 16.50
C GLU A 530 1.82 -7.62 16.43
N GLU A 531 2.66 -7.18 15.49
CA GLU A 531 2.86 -5.76 15.21
C GLU A 531 1.54 -5.12 14.77
N ALA A 532 0.90 -5.67 13.74
CA ALA A 532 -0.36 -5.14 13.22
C ALA A 532 -1.49 -5.13 14.27
N MET A 533 -1.57 -6.16 15.11
CA MET A 533 -2.65 -6.27 16.09
C MET A 533 -2.50 -5.32 17.27
N SER A 534 -1.27 -4.93 17.63
CA SER A 534 -1.02 -4.19 18.88
C SER A 534 -0.92 -2.67 18.73
N ILE A 535 -0.60 -2.13 17.55
CA ILE A 535 -0.48 -0.66 17.36
C ILE A 535 -1.51 -0.04 16.45
N SER A 536 -2.23 -0.84 15.66
CA SER A 536 -3.05 -0.31 14.58
C SER A 536 -4.46 0.02 15.03
N ASP A 537 -4.96 1.13 14.50
CA ASP A 537 -6.39 1.42 14.52
C ASP A 537 -7.12 0.58 13.48
N ILE A 538 -6.49 0.39 12.31
CA ILE A 538 -7.04 -0.35 11.17
C ILE A 538 -5.96 -1.25 10.60
N VAL A 539 -6.33 -2.49 10.27
CA VAL A 539 -5.47 -3.45 9.57
C VAL A 539 -6.08 -3.73 8.20
N ILE A 540 -5.25 -3.63 7.17
CA ILE A 540 -5.55 -4.01 5.80
C ILE A 540 -4.77 -5.29 5.52
N CYS A 541 -5.47 -6.42 5.54
CA CYS A 541 -4.90 -7.73 5.24
C CYS A 541 -4.84 -7.94 3.72
N MET A 542 -3.65 -8.19 3.19
CA MET A 542 -3.38 -8.36 1.77
C MET A 542 -2.82 -9.76 1.49
N SER A 543 -3.28 -10.36 0.39
CA SER A 543 -2.78 -11.64 -0.13
C SER A 543 -2.98 -11.70 -1.63
N MET A 544 -2.06 -12.38 -2.33
CA MET A 544 -2.09 -12.52 -3.79
C MET A 544 -2.34 -11.18 -4.52
N ALA A 545 -1.60 -10.14 -4.13
CA ALA A 545 -1.70 -8.77 -4.67
C ALA A 545 -3.04 -8.03 -4.42
N ARG A 546 -4.00 -8.63 -3.71
CA ARG A 546 -5.33 -8.05 -3.41
C ARG A 546 -5.53 -7.75 -1.94
N VAL A 547 -6.44 -6.82 -1.64
CA VAL A 547 -6.97 -6.64 -0.28
C VAL A 547 -7.99 -7.74 0.01
N GLN A 548 -7.74 -8.52 1.06
CA GLN A 548 -8.64 -9.59 1.51
C GLN A 548 -9.69 -9.05 2.48
N GLN A 549 -9.25 -8.24 3.45
CA GLN A 549 -10.12 -7.63 4.45
C GLN A 549 -9.48 -6.36 5.02
N MET A 550 -10.31 -5.39 5.36
CA MET A 550 -9.93 -4.18 6.08
C MET A 550 -10.89 -3.99 7.26
N GLY A 551 -10.38 -3.56 8.40
CA GLY A 551 -11.17 -3.37 9.62
C GLY A 551 -10.28 -3.18 10.84
N SER A 552 -10.88 -3.15 12.03
CA SER A 552 -10.10 -3.11 13.28
C SER A 552 -9.38 -4.45 13.52
N PRO A 553 -8.26 -4.47 14.27
CA PRO A 553 -7.56 -5.73 14.60
C PRO A 553 -8.50 -6.82 15.14
N MET A 554 -9.39 -6.45 16.06
CA MET A 554 -10.30 -7.37 16.70
C MET A 554 -11.45 -7.82 15.78
N GLU A 555 -11.87 -6.97 14.85
CA GLU A 555 -12.85 -7.33 13.83
C GLU A 555 -12.28 -8.37 12.87
N LEU A 556 -11.04 -8.20 12.40
CA LEU A 556 -10.37 -9.18 11.55
C LEU A 556 -10.16 -10.51 12.29
N TYR A 557 -9.84 -10.45 13.58
CA TYR A 557 -9.66 -11.65 14.42
C TYR A 557 -10.97 -12.42 14.63
N ASN A 558 -12.03 -11.71 15.06
CA ASN A 558 -13.30 -12.33 15.45
C ASN A 558 -14.19 -12.67 14.25
N LYS A 559 -14.13 -11.87 13.18
CA LYS A 559 -14.96 -11.98 11.99
C LYS A 559 -14.11 -11.98 10.71
N PRO A 560 -13.24 -13.01 10.51
CA PRO A 560 -12.44 -13.11 9.30
C PRO A 560 -13.33 -13.37 8.08
N LYS A 561 -13.18 -12.58 7.01
CA LYS A 561 -14.03 -12.64 5.80
C LYS A 561 -13.89 -13.96 5.03
N ASN A 562 -12.71 -14.58 5.08
CA ASN A 562 -12.41 -15.84 4.39
C ASN A 562 -11.41 -16.69 5.19
N GLN A 563 -11.22 -17.94 4.75
CA GLN A 563 -10.35 -18.92 5.38
C GLN A 563 -8.90 -18.45 5.47
N PHE A 564 -8.41 -17.73 4.44
CA PHE A 564 -7.05 -17.17 4.45
C PHE A 564 -6.86 -16.20 5.64
N VAL A 565 -7.74 -15.21 5.81
CA VAL A 565 -7.63 -14.25 6.92
C VAL A 565 -7.75 -14.96 8.27
N ALA A 566 -8.62 -15.97 8.35
CA ALA A 566 -8.82 -16.75 9.57
C ALA A 566 -7.57 -17.54 10.00
N ARG A 567 -6.87 -18.16 9.04
CA ARG A 567 -5.62 -18.90 9.31
C ARG A 567 -4.42 -17.98 9.52
N PHE A 568 -4.35 -16.90 8.74
CA PHE A 568 -3.22 -15.98 8.75
C PHE A 568 -3.16 -15.15 10.03
N LEU A 569 -4.31 -14.81 10.60
CA LEU A 569 -4.41 -14.08 11.87
C LEU A 569 -4.62 -15.06 13.01
N GLY A 570 -3.81 -14.98 14.06
CA GLY A 570 -3.75 -15.94 15.17
C GLY A 570 -2.43 -16.69 15.20
N MET A 571 -1.84 -16.81 16.39
CA MET A 571 -0.70 -17.68 16.63
C MET A 571 -1.04 -18.54 17.84
N PRO A 572 -1.23 -19.86 17.68
CA PRO A 572 -1.15 -20.67 16.45
C PRO A 572 -2.22 -20.40 15.37
N GLU A 573 -2.04 -20.99 14.17
CA GLU A 573 -3.06 -20.96 13.11
C GLU A 573 -4.35 -21.65 13.57
N MET A 574 -5.50 -21.12 13.13
CA MET A 574 -6.81 -21.71 13.33
C MET A 574 -6.87 -23.17 12.84
N GLY A 575 -7.42 -24.05 13.67
CA GLY A 575 -7.71 -25.44 13.27
C GLY A 575 -8.92 -25.49 12.34
N LEU A 576 -8.80 -26.20 11.22
CA LEU A 576 -9.89 -26.37 10.25
C LEU A 576 -10.33 -27.83 10.18
N PHE A 577 -11.64 -28.05 10.25
CA PHE A 577 -12.30 -29.35 10.25
C PHE A 577 -13.16 -29.46 9.00
N PRO A 578 -12.81 -30.33 8.04
CA PRO A 578 -13.67 -30.62 6.89
C PRO A 578 -15.02 -31.16 7.37
N ALA A 579 -16.10 -30.65 6.81
CA ALA A 579 -17.44 -30.94 7.29
C ALA A 579 -18.46 -30.99 6.15
N LYS A 580 -19.53 -31.74 6.37
CA LYS A 580 -20.72 -31.73 5.51
C LYS A 580 -21.88 -31.11 6.27
N TYR A 581 -22.64 -30.24 5.64
CA TYR A 581 -23.86 -29.68 6.20
C TYR A 581 -25.08 -30.26 5.50
N GLU A 582 -26.06 -30.72 6.27
CA GLU A 582 -27.37 -31.16 5.79
C GLU A 582 -28.45 -30.79 6.80
N LYS A 583 -29.50 -30.07 6.35
CA LYS A 583 -30.74 -29.83 7.11
C LYS A 583 -30.51 -29.37 8.57
N GLY A 584 -29.66 -28.36 8.76
CA GLY A 584 -29.41 -27.76 10.08
C GLY A 584 -28.42 -28.51 10.98
N LYS A 585 -27.71 -29.50 10.43
CA LYS A 585 -26.69 -30.30 11.12
C LYS A 585 -25.38 -30.24 10.35
N ILE A 586 -24.28 -30.07 11.10
CA ILE A 586 -22.92 -30.18 10.57
C ILE A 586 -22.34 -31.52 11.01
N PHE A 587 -21.86 -32.28 10.05
CA PHE A 587 -21.22 -33.58 10.21
C PHE A 587 -19.71 -33.39 10.05
N ILE A 588 -18.96 -33.65 11.11
CA ILE A 588 -17.50 -33.59 11.15
C ILE A 588 -17.02 -34.98 11.57
N ASP A 589 -16.46 -35.74 10.63
CA ASP A 589 -16.13 -37.16 10.84
C ASP A 589 -17.32 -37.94 11.45
N GLN A 590 -17.19 -38.48 12.67
CA GLN A 590 -18.27 -39.21 13.37
C GLN A 590 -19.18 -38.31 14.21
N THR A 591 -18.84 -37.03 14.36
CA THR A 591 -19.47 -36.10 15.29
C THR A 591 -20.49 -35.23 14.57
N VAL A 592 -21.66 -35.04 15.19
CA VAL A 592 -22.75 -34.24 14.63
C VAL A 592 -23.04 -33.02 15.51
N ILE A 593 -22.77 -31.83 14.97
CA ILE A 593 -23.13 -30.57 15.61
C ILE A 593 -24.51 -30.15 15.09
N SER A 594 -25.51 -30.25 15.98
CA SER A 594 -26.91 -29.91 15.68
C SER A 594 -27.24 -28.45 16.01
N ASN A 595 -28.38 -27.97 15.49
CA ASN A 595 -28.98 -26.65 15.72
C ASN A 595 -28.20 -25.46 15.11
N ILE A 596 -27.47 -25.70 14.03
CA ILE A 596 -26.80 -24.63 13.29
C ILE A 596 -27.60 -24.36 12.03
N ASN A 597 -28.10 -23.14 11.88
CA ASN A 597 -28.78 -22.70 10.67
C ASN A 597 -27.83 -21.82 9.85
N ILE A 598 -27.48 -22.27 8.64
CA ILE A 598 -26.72 -21.47 7.67
C ILE A 598 -27.72 -20.86 6.70
N LYS A 599 -27.66 -19.53 6.52
CA LYS A 599 -28.58 -18.82 5.62
C LYS A 599 -28.47 -19.36 4.19
N ASP A 600 -29.62 -19.58 3.56
CA ASP A 600 -29.78 -19.88 2.13
C ASP A 600 -29.10 -21.16 1.61
N LYS A 601 -28.82 -22.14 2.48
CA LYS A 601 -28.31 -23.46 2.07
C LYS A 601 -29.02 -24.58 2.83
N GLU A 602 -29.38 -25.65 2.13
CA GLU A 602 -29.88 -26.90 2.73
C GLU A 602 -28.79 -27.97 2.84
N THR A 603 -27.87 -28.00 1.87
CA THR A 603 -26.71 -28.88 1.85
C THR A 603 -25.46 -28.13 1.38
N ALA A 604 -24.30 -28.40 1.99
CA ALA A 604 -23.04 -27.77 1.61
C ALA A 604 -21.83 -28.61 2.08
N GLN A 605 -20.71 -28.50 1.37
CA GLN A 605 -19.39 -28.88 1.90
C GLN A 605 -18.75 -27.65 2.55
N LEU A 606 -18.26 -27.82 3.78
CA LEU A 606 -17.80 -26.74 4.64
C LEU A 606 -16.44 -27.06 5.25
N ASN A 607 -15.74 -26.02 5.67
CA ASN A 607 -14.64 -26.10 6.62
C ASN A 607 -15.05 -25.37 7.91
N VAL A 608 -15.12 -26.09 9.02
CA VAL A 608 -15.40 -25.51 10.34
C VAL A 608 -14.08 -25.16 10.99
N GLY A 609 -13.86 -23.88 11.25
CA GLY A 609 -12.69 -23.34 11.90
C GLY A 609 -12.91 -23.09 13.39
N VAL A 610 -11.92 -23.45 14.20
CA VAL A 610 -11.87 -23.17 15.64
C VAL A 610 -10.50 -22.62 16.00
N ARG A 611 -10.47 -21.52 16.76
CA ARG A 611 -9.22 -20.93 17.23
C ARG A 611 -8.50 -21.90 18.17
N SER A 612 -7.18 -21.88 18.13
CA SER A 612 -6.32 -22.76 18.94
C SER A 612 -6.58 -22.66 20.44
N GLU A 613 -7.02 -21.50 20.92
CA GLU A 613 -7.35 -21.23 22.33
C GLU A 613 -8.82 -21.49 22.70
N ASP A 614 -9.69 -21.73 21.71
CA ASP A 614 -11.13 -21.87 21.92
C ASP A 614 -11.57 -23.33 22.18
N PHE A 615 -10.68 -24.31 22.00
CA PHE A 615 -11.00 -25.72 22.24
C PHE A 615 -11.36 -26.00 23.70
N GLU A 616 -12.48 -26.71 23.92
CA GLU A 616 -12.94 -27.10 25.25
C GLU A 616 -12.36 -28.46 25.63
N ILE A 617 -11.30 -28.48 26.45
CA ILE A 617 -10.67 -29.74 26.89
C ILE A 617 -11.53 -30.43 27.95
N VAL A 618 -11.76 -31.74 27.77
CA VAL A 618 -12.53 -32.59 28.68
C VAL A 618 -11.66 -33.72 29.26
N LYS A 619 -12.02 -34.21 30.44
CA LYS A 619 -11.23 -35.24 31.15
C LYS A 619 -11.54 -36.68 30.72
N THR A 620 -12.73 -36.92 30.17
CA THR A 620 -13.23 -38.27 29.88
C THR A 620 -13.68 -38.40 28.44
N LYS A 621 -13.32 -39.52 27.80
CA LYS A 621 -13.73 -39.87 26.44
C LYS A 621 -15.26 -39.92 26.24
N ALA A 622 -16.01 -40.29 27.28
CA ALA A 622 -17.47 -40.40 27.22
C ALA A 622 -18.19 -39.06 26.96
N THR A 623 -17.56 -37.94 27.29
CA THR A 623 -18.11 -36.58 27.15
C THR A 623 -17.41 -35.78 26.04
N ALA A 624 -16.57 -36.46 25.25
CA ALA A 624 -15.72 -35.85 24.25
C ALA A 624 -16.29 -36.06 22.85
N ASP A 625 -16.39 -34.99 22.09
CA ASP A 625 -16.75 -34.98 20.68
C ASP A 625 -15.59 -35.50 19.83
N PHE A 626 -14.35 -35.25 20.24
CA PHE A 626 -13.15 -35.62 19.50
C PHE A 626 -12.04 -36.14 20.42
N THR A 627 -11.22 -37.03 19.85
CA THR A 627 -10.01 -37.58 20.49
C THR A 627 -8.82 -37.42 19.55
N GLY A 628 -7.66 -37.05 20.07
CA GLY A 628 -6.43 -36.95 19.28
C GLY A 628 -5.19 -37.30 20.08
N ILE A 629 -4.07 -37.52 19.38
CA ILE A 629 -2.78 -37.88 19.98
C ILE A 629 -1.83 -36.69 19.88
N VAL A 630 -1.25 -36.29 21.00
CA VAL A 630 -0.25 -35.22 21.06
C VAL A 630 1.03 -35.66 20.35
N LYS A 631 1.46 -34.92 19.33
CA LYS A 631 2.71 -35.17 18.59
C LYS A 631 3.83 -34.22 18.97
N VAL A 632 3.49 -32.99 19.33
CA VAL A 632 4.46 -31.96 19.68
C VAL A 632 3.91 -31.14 20.84
N VAL A 633 4.79 -30.80 21.78
CA VAL A 633 4.52 -29.93 22.91
C VAL A 633 5.56 -28.80 22.90
N GLU A 634 5.11 -27.56 22.76
CA GLU A 634 5.93 -26.35 22.83
C GLU A 634 5.48 -25.50 24.03
N ASN A 635 6.39 -25.22 24.97
CA ASN A 635 6.05 -24.51 26.21
C ASN A 635 6.50 -23.04 26.14
N PHE A 636 5.57 -22.10 26.34
CA PHE A 636 5.78 -20.66 26.35
C PHE A 636 5.65 -20.04 27.76
N GLY A 637 5.91 -20.83 28.80
CA GLY A 637 5.84 -20.40 30.20
C GLY A 637 4.42 -20.45 30.77
N LYS A 638 3.53 -19.52 30.37
CA LYS A 638 2.13 -19.47 30.84
C LYS A 638 1.18 -20.39 30.06
N GLU A 639 1.53 -20.66 28.80
CA GLU A 639 0.74 -21.42 27.84
C GLU A 639 1.60 -22.50 27.18
N SER A 640 0.96 -23.57 26.74
CA SER A 640 1.54 -24.68 25.97
C SER A 640 0.81 -24.75 24.65
N LYS A 641 1.59 -24.74 23.57
CA LYS A 641 1.08 -25.05 22.25
C LYS A 641 1.26 -26.53 22.00
N LEU A 642 0.18 -27.19 21.63
CA LEU A 642 0.19 -28.61 21.27
C LEU A 642 -0.11 -28.76 19.78
N ILE A 643 0.58 -29.69 19.14
CA ILE A 643 0.19 -30.20 17.81
C ILE A 643 -0.41 -31.58 18.03
N VAL A 644 -1.72 -31.71 17.79
CA VAL A 644 -2.48 -32.93 18.02
C VAL A 644 -2.87 -33.54 16.68
N GLU A 645 -2.57 -34.82 16.49
CA GLU A 645 -3.04 -35.60 15.34
C GLU A 645 -4.41 -36.20 15.66
N ILE A 646 -5.41 -35.81 14.88
CA ILE A 646 -6.78 -36.27 15.01
C ILE A 646 -7.09 -37.23 13.85
N PRO A 647 -7.67 -38.41 14.12
CA PRO A 647 -8.08 -39.35 13.07
C PRO A 647 -8.95 -38.67 12.01
N ASN A 648 -8.74 -39.01 10.73
CA ASN A 648 -9.49 -38.51 9.55
C ASN A 648 -9.46 -36.99 9.29
N ILE A 649 -8.87 -36.18 10.19
CA ILE A 649 -8.78 -34.72 10.06
C ILE A 649 -7.32 -34.28 9.85
N GLY A 650 -6.37 -34.88 10.57
CA GLY A 650 -4.95 -34.54 10.49
C GLY A 650 -4.45 -33.74 11.70
N LYS A 651 -3.43 -32.91 11.49
CA LYS A 651 -2.74 -32.17 12.58
C LYS A 651 -3.41 -30.82 12.83
N ILE A 652 -3.80 -30.58 14.08
CA ILE A 652 -4.43 -29.33 14.53
C ILE A 652 -3.63 -28.73 15.68
N ASN A 653 -3.55 -27.39 15.73
CA ASN A 653 -2.88 -26.66 16.78
C ASN A 653 -3.84 -26.33 17.93
N PHE A 654 -3.37 -26.52 19.15
CA PHE A 654 -4.06 -26.13 20.39
C PHE A 654 -3.15 -25.16 21.16
N LEU A 655 -3.76 -24.23 21.89
CA LEU A 655 -3.09 -23.32 22.81
C LEU A 655 -3.81 -23.41 24.16
N LEU A 656 -3.16 -24.00 25.15
CA LEU A 656 -3.75 -24.33 26.45
C LEU A 656 -2.97 -23.67 27.59
N ASP A 657 -3.67 -23.35 28.68
CA ASP A 657 -3.03 -22.94 29.94
C ASP A 657 -2.13 -24.06 30.49
N ASN A 658 -0.96 -23.69 31.04
CA ASN A 658 0.01 -24.64 31.65
C ASN A 658 -0.42 -25.22 33.00
N LYS A 659 -1.72 -25.19 33.32
CA LYS A 659 -2.27 -25.80 34.54
C LYS A 659 -2.22 -27.33 34.47
N MET A 660 -2.19 -27.90 33.27
CA MET A 660 -2.10 -29.33 33.01
C MET A 660 -0.80 -29.62 32.24
N HIS A 661 -0.06 -30.63 32.65
CA HIS A 661 1.10 -31.12 31.91
C HIS A 661 0.66 -32.12 30.84
N TYR A 662 1.06 -31.88 29.60
CA TYR A 662 0.82 -32.78 28.47
C TYR A 662 2.12 -33.40 27.98
N GLU A 663 2.09 -34.70 27.70
CA GLU A 663 3.24 -35.47 27.23
C GLU A 663 3.09 -35.89 25.76
N LEU A 664 4.23 -36.15 25.11
CA LEU A 664 4.26 -36.63 23.74
C LEU A 664 3.68 -38.04 23.67
N GLY A 665 2.70 -38.25 22.78
CA GLY A 665 1.98 -39.52 22.64
C GLY A 665 0.74 -39.63 23.53
N GLN A 666 0.47 -38.66 24.41
CA GLN A 666 -0.73 -38.65 25.23
C GLN A 666 -1.99 -38.44 24.39
N GLU A 667 -3.07 -39.14 24.74
CA GLU A 667 -4.40 -38.86 24.20
C GLU A 667 -5.03 -37.63 24.86
N ILE A 668 -5.60 -36.75 24.05
CA ILE A 668 -6.36 -35.58 24.47
C ILE A 668 -7.81 -35.70 24.00
N PHE A 669 -8.73 -35.27 24.86
CA PHE A 669 -10.17 -35.29 24.61
C PHE A 669 -10.69 -33.85 24.61
N PHE A 670 -11.46 -33.47 23.59
CA PHE A 670 -11.92 -32.08 23.46
C PHE A 670 -13.25 -31.96 22.69
N ASN A 671 -13.92 -30.83 22.92
CA ASN A 671 -15.16 -30.43 22.26
C ASN A 671 -14.97 -29.14 21.45
N LEU A 672 -15.86 -28.94 20.46
CA LEU A 672 -15.88 -27.72 19.66
C LEU A 672 -16.94 -26.74 20.20
N PRO A 673 -16.56 -25.50 20.54
CA PRO A 673 -17.49 -24.53 21.13
C PRO A 673 -18.48 -24.02 20.08
N LYS A 674 -19.75 -24.40 20.18
CA LYS A 674 -20.82 -24.05 19.20
C LYS A 674 -20.96 -22.54 18.94
N ASN A 675 -20.66 -21.70 19.94
CA ASN A 675 -20.81 -20.24 19.85
C ASN A 675 -19.55 -19.52 19.30
N ARG A 676 -18.45 -20.25 19.07
CA ARG A 676 -17.17 -19.70 18.58
C ARG A 676 -16.67 -20.40 17.31
N LEU A 677 -17.57 -21.09 16.60
CA LEU A 677 -17.23 -21.68 15.31
C LEU A 677 -17.07 -20.60 14.23
N HIS A 678 -16.12 -20.80 13.34
CA HIS A 678 -15.94 -20.02 12.12
C HIS A 678 -16.27 -20.94 10.94
N ILE A 679 -17.41 -20.76 10.27
CA ILE A 679 -17.81 -21.66 9.19
C ILE A 679 -17.41 -21.04 7.85
N PHE A 680 -16.72 -21.82 7.01
CA PHE A 680 -16.32 -21.43 5.67
C PHE A 680 -16.89 -22.41 4.64
N ASP A 681 -17.21 -21.91 3.46
CA ASP A 681 -17.54 -22.75 2.32
C ASP A 681 -16.28 -23.45 1.78
N ALA A 682 -16.35 -24.76 1.49
CA ALA A 682 -15.16 -25.53 1.11
C ALA A 682 -14.60 -25.18 -0.28
N ILE A 683 -15.41 -24.58 -1.17
CA ILE A 683 -15.01 -24.28 -2.55
C ILE A 683 -14.55 -22.82 -2.66
N THR A 684 -15.36 -21.90 -2.15
CA THR A 684 -15.09 -20.45 -2.24
C THR A 684 -14.19 -19.93 -1.12
N GLU A 685 -14.04 -20.71 -0.03
CA GLU A 685 -13.33 -20.32 1.19
C GLU A 685 -13.89 -19.08 1.90
N GLU A 686 -15.06 -18.58 1.48
CA GLU A 686 -15.72 -17.43 2.10
C GLU A 686 -16.40 -17.82 3.41
N ARG A 687 -16.42 -16.89 4.38
CA ARG A 687 -17.10 -17.11 5.66
C ARG A 687 -18.61 -17.10 5.46
N LEU A 688 -19.27 -18.12 5.97
CA LEU A 688 -20.73 -18.21 6.03
C LEU A 688 -21.25 -17.68 7.38
N GLN A 689 -22.34 -16.91 7.33
CA GLN A 689 -23.07 -16.53 8.54
C GLN A 689 -23.98 -17.67 8.99
N TYR A 690 -24.00 -17.92 10.29
CA TYR A 690 -24.85 -18.95 10.89
C TYR A 690 -25.48 -18.45 12.19
N GLU A 691 -26.60 -19.05 12.54
CA GLU A 691 -27.32 -18.82 13.79
C GLU A 691 -27.42 -20.15 14.55
N VAL A 692 -27.14 -20.10 15.85
CA VAL A 692 -27.33 -21.25 16.74
C VAL A 692 -28.74 -21.14 17.31
N LYS A 693 -29.64 -22.05 16.92
CA LYS A 693 -30.98 -22.13 17.52
C LYS A 693 -30.84 -22.71 18.92
N LYS A 694 -31.35 -21.97 19.92
CA LYS A 694 -31.40 -22.42 21.31
C LYS A 694 -32.28 -23.65 21.47
#